data_AF-A0A1F6GPT0-F1
#
_entry.id   AF-A0A1F6GPT0-F1
#
_cell.length_a   1.000
_cell.length_b   1.000
_cell.length_c   1.000
_cell.angle_alpha   90.00
_cell.angle_beta   90.00
_cell.angle_gamma   90.00
#
_symmetry.space_group_name_H-M   'P 1'
#
loop_
_entity.id
_entity.type
_entity.pdbx_description
1 polymer ?
#
loop_
_entity_poly.entity_id
_entity_poly.type
_entity_poly.pdbx_seq_one_letter_code
_entity_poly.pdbx_strand_id
1 'polypeptide(L)'
;MIDFLKTKKPLKEQSPADKMQLIKLVAEEMLGAKWEYYKKIKHADQGFNLLAEPSLMEQMKATQSALRFTSKNARKAFWGTFKTAAGEVKGKMGPGAPIPELPEVPEGQEVPSLSPGMDAFLLSWTPIKFLQNSKLIRDKGVATQRHSEGLVAKLMFKLIAFYADLGNWDLSKLCFYAAKLNEQSEYQEIAAAFEPLKNDLAKFAETYEPFKFGKASLAKDSSKEADSYDDAFGEESFEDQVKTLYLYAFIYEGMEQFLFRYFANLAFSTPNRRAIRYLATIFEPAIQKAIENKNLFWGSFETDRSKRVFAAPFEEYRNKRESDPVIYKVESKKTIYESWVYNLPMLRRSALEYRLDQLPDPKSPWGQFLTSHLLSADPAPAAPVAEAPAAPEAPATATEGSTPAPEGTAPTAPAAKPAKPQDKNIMPLLPPPIPLELRFNGMMVLLNQMLRCSDAQRSARKLLLERFKQRVMADRDLAQKRVLELKKNAEKRLREMERKVKKLERMKQDETAAVFAADINRFKAQVEEKGRSILADATDALSAQKRKLKSLFEDVAKEQARKKGISAGMVAHLAQDLSGGTFLPAFIPFVAKEIEMEYQKELEPLYLNLFQVLTPNIQFKTKLIQALDKSGGPEGVKLVLSGEEKMEVQGTVTKLKARIAQAKPDLFTSKLLVQQHMIPLEELVELGLNNETLSILLDLKIASPKNPKPTKLPPQLAKGLMVLNLVINPVPSNDLRVEGRGEMTDPVARINVPQLAKLYSEYVQRKAATKK
;
A
#
# COMPACT_ATOMS: atom_id res chain seq x y z
N MET A 1 11.76 18.83 42.31
CA MET A 1 11.70 17.80 43.38
C MET A 1 10.62 16.74 43.15
N ILE A 2 9.43 17.05 42.62
CA ILE A 2 8.34 16.06 42.39
C ILE A 2 8.67 15.05 41.25
N ASP A 3 9.49 15.42 40.26
CA ASP A 3 9.85 14.51 39.16
C ASP A 3 10.84 13.40 39.52
N PHE A 4 11.51 13.49 40.68
CA PHE A 4 12.42 12.45 41.16
C PHE A 4 11.68 11.18 41.63
N LEU A 5 10.38 11.28 41.92
CA LEU A 5 9.55 10.16 42.40
C LEU A 5 8.77 9.46 41.27
N LYS A 6 8.78 9.99 40.04
CA LYS A 6 8.09 9.39 38.89
C LYS A 6 9.04 8.43 38.17
N THR A 7 8.60 7.20 37.93
CA THR A 7 9.36 6.24 37.12
C THR A 7 9.42 6.74 35.68
N LYS A 8 10.62 6.80 35.08
CA LYS A 8 10.78 7.10 33.66
C LYS A 8 10.72 5.80 32.86
N LYS A 9 9.86 5.74 31.84
CA LYS A 9 9.76 4.59 30.93
C LYS A 9 10.13 5.02 29.50
N PRO A 10 11.38 4.79 29.05
CA PRO A 10 11.78 5.08 27.67
C PRO A 10 11.05 4.16 26.68
N LEU A 11 10.96 4.57 25.42
CA LEU A 11 10.19 3.85 24.38
C LEU A 11 10.53 2.35 24.27
N LYS A 12 11.81 1.99 24.45
CA LYS A 12 12.32 0.62 24.35
C LYS A 12 11.88 -0.29 25.51
N GLU A 13 11.58 0.28 26.67
CA GLU A 13 11.19 -0.45 27.89
C GLU A 13 9.67 -0.58 28.05
N GLN A 14 8.90 0.03 27.15
CA GLN A 14 7.44 -0.01 27.21
C GLN A 14 6.88 -1.32 26.66
N SER A 15 6.01 -1.94 27.45
CA SER A 15 5.23 -3.09 26.99
C SER A 15 4.25 -2.69 25.87
N PRO A 16 3.78 -3.63 25.03
CA PRO A 16 2.73 -3.33 24.05
C PRO A 16 1.47 -2.70 24.66
N ALA A 17 1.14 -3.06 25.91
CA ALA A 17 0.03 -2.47 26.66
C ALA A 17 0.30 -1.01 27.08
N ASP A 18 1.52 -0.70 27.55
CA ASP A 18 1.94 0.68 27.85
C ASP A 18 1.85 1.55 26.59
N LYS A 19 2.39 1.08 25.46
CA LYS A 19 2.32 1.77 24.17
C LYS A 19 0.87 2.02 23.74
N MET A 20 0.00 1.02 23.87
CA MET A 20 -1.40 1.13 23.51
C MET A 20 -2.17 2.14 24.37
N GLN A 21 -1.82 2.23 25.66
CA GLN A 21 -2.39 3.24 26.55
C GLN A 21 -2.02 4.65 26.09
N LEU A 22 -0.76 4.89 25.73
CA LEU A 22 -0.31 6.18 25.21
C LEU A 22 -0.97 6.52 23.88
N ILE A 23 -0.99 5.58 22.93
CA ILE A 23 -1.68 5.75 21.64
C ILE A 23 -3.15 6.14 21.84
N LYS A 24 -3.83 5.50 22.80
CA LYS A 24 -5.22 5.83 23.13
C LYS A 24 -5.36 7.27 23.64
N LEU A 25 -4.42 7.75 24.46
CA LEU A 25 -4.43 9.13 24.96
C LEU A 25 -4.20 10.12 23.81
N VAL A 26 -3.19 9.88 22.97
CA VAL A 26 -2.92 10.74 21.81
C VAL A 26 -4.11 10.78 20.85
N ALA A 27 -4.75 9.64 20.59
CA ALA A 27 -5.93 9.61 19.73
C ALA A 27 -7.07 10.46 20.30
N GLU A 28 -7.24 10.50 21.62
CA GLU A 28 -8.25 11.32 22.28
C GLU A 28 -7.90 12.82 22.22
N GLU A 29 -6.61 13.15 22.31
CA GLU A 29 -6.09 14.51 22.15
C GLU A 29 -6.27 15.03 20.71
N MET A 30 -5.96 14.20 19.70
CA MET A 30 -6.10 14.56 18.28
C MET A 30 -7.56 14.73 17.84
N LEU A 31 -8.51 14.11 18.53
CA LEU A 31 -9.95 14.30 18.29
C LEU A 31 -10.51 15.59 18.94
N GLY A 32 -9.72 16.28 19.77
CA GLY A 32 -10.00 17.63 20.25
C GLY A 32 -11.16 17.78 21.25
N ALA A 33 -11.54 19.03 21.48
CA ALA A 33 -12.50 19.44 22.52
C ALA A 33 -13.89 18.80 22.36
N LYS A 34 -14.30 18.53 21.12
CA LYS A 34 -15.61 17.91 20.83
C LYS A 34 -15.69 16.47 21.33
N TRP A 35 -14.58 15.75 21.26
CA TRP A 35 -14.50 14.40 21.82
C TRP A 35 -14.61 14.40 23.34
N GLU A 36 -13.97 15.36 24.01
CA GLU A 36 -14.14 15.57 25.45
C GLU A 36 -15.57 15.93 25.83
N TYR A 37 -16.23 16.72 24.99
CA TYR A 37 -17.63 17.09 25.18
C TYR A 37 -18.57 15.87 25.10
N TYR A 38 -18.41 15.00 24.09
CA TYR A 38 -19.18 13.74 24.03
C TYR A 38 -18.90 12.82 25.24
N LYS A 39 -17.67 12.80 25.76
CA LYS A 39 -17.38 12.10 27.01
C LYS A 39 -18.17 12.70 28.17
N LYS A 40 -18.17 14.03 28.33
CA LYS A 40 -18.90 14.72 29.40
C LYS A 40 -20.40 14.41 29.35
N ILE A 41 -21.05 14.50 28.18
CA ILE A 41 -22.48 14.15 28.04
C ILE A 41 -22.75 12.70 28.46
N LYS A 42 -21.94 11.77 27.96
CA LYS A 42 -22.11 10.33 28.27
C LYS A 42 -22.08 10.04 29.78
N HIS A 43 -21.31 10.83 30.53
CA HIS A 43 -21.09 10.70 31.97
C HIS A 43 -21.87 11.70 32.84
N ALA A 44 -22.78 12.50 32.26
CA ALA A 44 -23.49 13.58 32.97
C ALA A 44 -24.28 13.13 34.22
N ASP A 45 -24.76 11.87 34.26
CA ASP A 45 -25.45 11.29 35.43
C ASP A 45 -24.55 11.17 36.68
N GLN A 46 -23.24 11.39 36.54
CA GLN A 46 -22.25 11.41 37.62
C GLN A 46 -22.00 12.83 38.18
N GLY A 47 -23.04 13.68 38.19
CA GLY A 47 -23.05 14.95 38.94
C GLY A 47 -22.71 16.23 38.16
N PHE A 48 -22.89 16.27 36.84
CA PHE A 48 -22.64 17.49 36.03
C PHE A 48 -23.92 18.01 35.35
N ASN A 49 -24.46 19.12 35.86
CA ASN A 49 -25.51 19.88 35.17
C ASN A 49 -24.87 20.82 34.13
N LEU A 50 -24.94 20.44 32.85
CA LEU A 50 -24.32 21.17 31.75
C LEU A 50 -25.19 22.30 31.18
N LEU A 51 -26.52 22.32 31.41
CA LEU A 51 -27.45 23.31 30.82
C LEU A 51 -28.63 23.64 31.76
N ALA A 52 -29.16 24.86 31.64
CA ALA A 52 -30.24 25.41 32.47
C ALA A 52 -31.65 25.35 31.84
N GLU A 53 -31.78 25.02 30.55
CA GLU A 53 -33.05 25.06 29.83
C GLU A 53 -33.73 23.67 29.69
N PRO A 54 -35.05 23.55 29.94
CA PRO A 54 -35.77 22.27 29.91
C PRO A 54 -35.79 21.55 28.54
N SER A 55 -35.91 22.28 27.43
CA SER A 55 -35.95 21.72 26.07
C SER A 55 -34.60 21.12 25.64
N LEU A 56 -33.49 21.77 26.02
CA LEU A 56 -32.13 21.24 25.82
C LEU A 56 -31.86 20.02 26.71
N MET A 57 -32.48 19.92 27.89
CA MET A 57 -32.34 18.74 28.76
C MET A 57 -32.91 17.45 28.15
N GLU A 58 -34.03 17.51 27.44
CA GLU A 58 -34.60 16.33 26.77
C GLU A 58 -33.74 15.88 25.59
N GLN A 59 -33.28 16.84 24.76
CA GLN A 59 -32.35 16.56 23.66
C GLN A 59 -30.99 16.03 24.17
N MET A 60 -30.53 16.51 25.33
CA MET A 60 -29.35 15.97 26.03
C MET A 60 -29.54 14.51 26.44
N LYS A 61 -30.67 14.16 27.06
CA LYS A 61 -30.96 12.76 27.48
C LYS A 61 -31.07 11.82 26.28
N ALA A 62 -31.67 12.28 25.18
CA ALA A 62 -31.73 11.52 23.93
C ALA A 62 -30.32 11.28 23.35
N THR A 63 -29.50 12.34 23.28
CA THR A 63 -28.11 12.26 22.82
C THR A 63 -27.27 11.35 23.71
N GLN A 64 -27.40 11.47 25.02
CA GLN A 64 -26.73 10.60 26.00
C GLN A 64 -27.11 9.14 25.83
N SER A 65 -28.40 8.85 25.63
CA SER A 65 -28.90 7.50 25.36
C SER A 65 -28.33 6.94 24.05
N ALA A 66 -28.26 7.75 22.99
CA ALA A 66 -27.66 7.37 21.71
C ALA A 66 -26.15 7.09 21.82
N LEU A 67 -25.41 7.93 22.57
CA LEU A 67 -23.97 7.72 22.85
C LEU A 67 -23.72 6.43 23.64
N ARG A 68 -24.55 6.16 24.65
CA ARG A 68 -24.50 4.91 25.43
C ARG A 68 -24.81 3.70 24.58
N PHE A 69 -25.85 3.76 23.76
CA PHE A 69 -26.23 2.70 22.83
C PHE A 69 -25.09 2.37 21.85
N THR A 70 -24.53 3.38 21.20
CA THR A 70 -23.39 3.21 20.26
C THR A 70 -22.19 2.59 20.97
N SER A 71 -21.84 3.11 22.16
CA SER A 71 -20.72 2.60 22.96
C SER A 71 -20.92 1.16 23.43
N LYS A 72 -22.13 0.80 23.87
CA LYS A 72 -22.48 -0.54 24.34
C LYS A 72 -22.37 -1.56 23.20
N ASN A 73 -22.91 -1.23 22.03
CA ASN A 73 -22.81 -2.08 20.85
C ASN A 73 -21.36 -2.23 20.38
N ALA A 74 -20.59 -1.13 20.36
CA ALA A 74 -19.17 -1.17 20.01
C ALA A 74 -18.40 -2.09 20.96
N ARG A 75 -18.58 -1.96 22.29
CA ARG A 75 -17.94 -2.84 23.29
C ARG A 75 -18.27 -4.31 23.03
N LYS A 76 -19.56 -4.64 22.86
CA LYS A 76 -19.99 -6.02 22.59
C LYS A 76 -19.33 -6.58 21.32
N ALA A 77 -19.23 -5.77 20.28
CA ALA A 77 -18.60 -6.15 19.01
C ALA A 77 -17.09 -6.40 19.17
N PHE A 78 -16.36 -5.50 19.84
CA PHE A 78 -14.94 -5.68 20.12
C PHE A 78 -14.65 -6.93 20.95
N TRP A 79 -15.52 -7.23 21.92
CA TRP A 79 -15.45 -8.48 22.67
C TRP A 79 -15.67 -9.72 21.79
N GLY A 80 -16.62 -9.66 20.85
CA GLY A 80 -16.78 -10.68 19.83
C GLY A 80 -15.51 -10.86 18.99
N THR A 81 -14.96 -9.75 18.47
CA THR A 81 -13.71 -9.74 17.69
C THR A 81 -12.54 -10.35 18.47
N PHE A 82 -12.37 -9.99 19.74
CA PHE A 82 -11.34 -10.56 20.61
C PHE A 82 -11.52 -12.06 20.78
N LYS A 83 -12.73 -12.53 21.08
CA LYS A 83 -13.00 -13.98 21.22
C LYS A 83 -12.69 -14.75 19.93
N THR A 84 -13.08 -14.22 18.78
CA THR A 84 -12.77 -14.83 17.47
C THR A 84 -11.27 -14.86 17.21
N ALA A 85 -10.56 -13.74 17.41
CA ALA A 85 -9.12 -13.66 17.23
C ALA A 85 -8.35 -14.60 18.17
N ALA A 86 -8.73 -14.62 19.45
CA ALA A 86 -8.16 -15.54 20.43
C ALA A 86 -8.39 -17.01 20.04
N GLY A 87 -9.58 -17.33 19.52
CA GLY A 87 -9.89 -18.66 18.97
C GLY A 87 -9.01 -19.04 17.79
N GLU A 88 -8.80 -18.13 16.84
CA GLU A 88 -7.90 -18.34 15.68
C GLU A 88 -6.45 -18.56 16.11
N VAL A 89 -5.94 -17.69 17.00
CA VAL A 89 -4.57 -17.80 17.52
C VAL A 89 -4.40 -19.10 18.30
N LYS A 90 -5.33 -19.46 19.20
CA LYS A 90 -5.32 -20.71 19.95
C LYS A 90 -5.35 -21.93 19.03
N GLY A 91 -6.18 -21.90 17.99
CA GLY A 91 -6.30 -23.00 17.02
C GLY A 91 -5.03 -23.21 16.19
N LYS A 92 -4.29 -22.14 15.89
CA LYS A 92 -3.05 -22.22 15.08
C LYS A 92 -1.80 -22.45 15.91
N MET A 93 -1.66 -21.77 17.04
CA MET A 93 -0.46 -21.82 17.91
C MET A 93 -0.55 -22.86 19.04
N GLY A 94 -1.74 -23.43 19.27
CA GLY A 94 -1.97 -24.41 20.33
C GLY A 94 -2.22 -23.80 21.72
N PRO A 95 -2.26 -24.62 22.77
CA PRO A 95 -2.65 -24.22 24.13
C PRO A 95 -1.65 -23.30 24.83
N GLY A 96 -0.42 -23.17 24.34
CA GLY A 96 0.62 -22.29 24.89
C GLY A 96 0.60 -20.85 24.36
N ALA A 97 -0.40 -20.49 23.55
CA ALA A 97 -0.48 -19.14 22.98
C ALA A 97 -0.69 -18.08 24.09
N PRO A 98 0.05 -16.94 24.05
CA PRO A 98 -0.03 -15.90 25.06
C PRO A 98 -1.30 -15.05 24.87
N ILE A 99 -2.45 -15.61 25.22
CA ILE A 99 -3.76 -14.96 25.10
C ILE A 99 -4.09 -14.26 26.43
N PRO A 100 -4.38 -12.95 26.42
CA PRO A 100 -4.82 -12.24 27.62
C PRO A 100 -6.08 -12.88 28.22
N GLU A 101 -6.12 -13.02 29.54
CA GLU A 101 -7.29 -13.56 30.24
C GLU A 101 -8.53 -12.68 30.03
N LEU A 102 -9.64 -13.32 29.71
CA LEU A 102 -10.94 -12.69 29.57
C LEU A 102 -11.54 -12.49 30.97
N PRO A 103 -11.84 -11.25 31.41
CA PRO A 103 -12.52 -11.05 32.67
C PRO A 103 -13.90 -11.70 32.62
N GLU A 104 -14.27 -12.39 33.70
CA GLU A 104 -15.59 -12.96 33.87
C GLU A 104 -16.62 -11.83 33.93
N VAL A 105 -17.59 -11.85 33.01
CA VAL A 105 -18.69 -10.89 32.98
C VAL A 105 -19.94 -11.62 33.49
N PRO A 106 -20.45 -11.29 34.69
CA PRO A 106 -21.68 -11.91 35.21
C PRO A 106 -22.86 -11.73 34.26
N GLU A 107 -23.75 -12.72 34.18
CA GLU A 107 -24.97 -12.62 33.38
C GLU A 107 -25.80 -11.39 33.79
N GLY A 108 -26.21 -10.58 32.81
CA GLY A 108 -26.97 -9.35 33.03
C GLY A 108 -26.15 -8.08 33.25
N GLN A 109 -24.82 -8.16 33.44
CA GLN A 109 -23.97 -6.97 33.56
C GLN A 109 -23.48 -6.42 32.21
N GLU A 110 -23.21 -5.11 32.15
CA GLU A 110 -22.65 -4.50 30.95
C GLU A 110 -21.22 -4.97 30.69
N VAL A 111 -20.96 -5.39 29.45
CA VAL A 111 -19.65 -5.81 29.01
C VAL A 111 -18.63 -4.66 29.19
N PRO A 112 -17.52 -4.88 29.91
CA PRO A 112 -16.53 -3.84 30.16
C PRO A 112 -15.79 -3.46 28.87
N SER A 113 -15.08 -2.33 28.87
CA SER A 113 -14.24 -1.97 27.72
C SER A 113 -12.99 -2.87 27.69
N LEU A 114 -12.51 -3.21 26.48
CA LEU A 114 -11.25 -3.96 26.35
C LEU A 114 -10.10 -3.21 27.03
N SER A 115 -9.20 -3.96 27.66
CA SER A 115 -7.97 -3.41 28.24
C SER A 115 -6.97 -3.04 27.14
N PRO A 116 -6.01 -2.13 27.40
CA PRO A 116 -4.94 -1.83 26.45
C PRO A 116 -4.14 -3.06 26.01
N GLY A 117 -3.99 -4.06 26.89
CA GLY A 117 -3.34 -5.33 26.57
C GLY A 117 -4.14 -6.18 25.58
N MET A 118 -5.48 -6.18 25.66
CA MET A 118 -6.34 -6.87 24.70
C MET A 118 -6.35 -6.18 23.33
N ASP A 119 -6.35 -4.84 23.30
CA ASP A 119 -6.19 -4.08 22.06
C ASP A 119 -4.83 -4.39 21.40
N ALA A 120 -3.74 -4.39 22.18
CA ALA A 120 -2.40 -4.73 21.69
C ALA A 120 -2.32 -6.18 21.18
N PHE A 121 -3.01 -7.11 21.83
CA PHE A 121 -3.13 -8.49 21.36
C PHE A 121 -3.82 -8.55 19.98
N LEU A 122 -4.98 -7.91 19.84
CA LEU A 122 -5.72 -7.87 18.57
C LEU A 122 -4.88 -7.27 17.44
N LEU A 123 -4.18 -6.18 17.70
CA LEU A 123 -3.32 -5.55 16.71
C LEU A 123 -2.15 -6.45 16.33
N SER A 124 -1.41 -6.99 17.30
CA SER A 124 -0.20 -7.78 17.04
C SER A 124 -0.46 -9.10 16.30
N TRP A 125 -1.63 -9.72 16.49
CA TRP A 125 -1.96 -11.00 15.86
C TRP A 125 -2.92 -10.86 14.66
N THR A 126 -3.97 -10.05 14.78
CA THR A 126 -5.05 -9.98 13.79
C THR A 126 -5.41 -8.53 13.44
N PRO A 127 -4.46 -7.73 12.90
CA PRO A 127 -4.62 -6.28 12.77
C PRO A 127 -5.79 -5.88 11.86
N ILE A 128 -6.06 -6.63 10.79
CA ILE A 128 -7.17 -6.33 9.87
C ILE A 128 -8.52 -6.59 10.56
N LYS A 129 -8.61 -7.66 11.36
CA LYS A 129 -9.83 -8.01 12.09
C LYS A 129 -10.25 -6.92 13.08
N PHE A 130 -9.27 -6.24 13.68
CA PHE A 130 -9.51 -5.11 14.59
C PHE A 130 -10.31 -3.97 13.94
N LEU A 131 -10.20 -3.78 12.62
CA LEU A 131 -10.88 -2.71 11.88
C LEU A 131 -12.33 -3.03 11.50
N GLN A 132 -12.77 -4.28 11.61
CA GLN A 132 -14.07 -4.74 11.11
C GLN A 132 -15.28 -4.10 11.80
N ASN A 133 -15.08 -3.62 13.03
CA ASN A 133 -16.14 -2.97 13.81
C ASN A 133 -16.48 -1.56 13.31
N SER A 134 -15.71 -1.01 12.36
CA SER A 134 -15.91 0.34 11.83
C SER A 134 -17.32 0.55 11.23
N LYS A 135 -17.80 -0.39 10.40
CA LYS A 135 -19.15 -0.30 9.81
C LYS A 135 -20.25 -0.37 10.87
N LEU A 136 -20.15 -1.32 11.81
CA LEU A 136 -21.12 -1.42 12.91
C LEU A 136 -21.19 -0.13 13.73
N ILE A 137 -20.03 0.49 14.03
CA ILE A 137 -19.97 1.75 14.77
C ILE A 137 -20.72 2.86 14.01
N ARG A 138 -20.54 2.95 12.68
CA ARG A 138 -21.27 3.91 11.85
C ARG A 138 -22.77 3.60 11.82
N ASP A 139 -23.15 2.35 11.57
CA ASP A 139 -24.55 1.93 11.44
C ASP A 139 -25.34 2.12 12.74
N LYS A 140 -24.72 1.88 13.90
CA LYS A 140 -25.35 2.09 15.22
C LYS A 140 -25.21 3.52 15.72
N GLY A 141 -24.30 4.30 15.14
CA GLY A 141 -23.98 5.67 15.54
C GLY A 141 -24.63 6.75 14.67
N VAL A 142 -25.60 6.43 13.81
CA VAL A 142 -26.26 7.39 12.90
C VAL A 142 -26.79 8.62 13.65
N ALA A 143 -27.44 8.43 14.79
CA ALA A 143 -27.95 9.53 15.62
C ALA A 143 -26.85 10.38 16.31
N THR A 144 -25.60 9.94 16.29
CA THR A 144 -24.43 10.64 16.88
C THR A 144 -23.26 10.58 15.90
N GLN A 145 -23.53 10.93 14.65
CA GLN A 145 -22.65 10.62 13.52
C GLN A 145 -21.22 11.12 13.73
N ARG A 146 -21.05 12.36 14.22
CA ARG A 146 -19.72 12.93 14.51
C ARG A 146 -18.96 12.13 15.57
N HIS A 147 -19.63 11.69 16.64
CA HIS A 147 -19.04 10.81 17.65
C HIS A 147 -18.63 9.46 17.04
N SER A 148 -19.49 8.88 16.20
CA SER A 148 -19.23 7.60 15.53
C SER A 148 -18.04 7.67 14.57
N GLU A 149 -17.90 8.75 13.79
CA GLU A 149 -16.72 8.97 12.92
C GLU A 149 -15.45 9.16 13.77
N GLY A 150 -15.54 9.87 14.90
CA GLY A 150 -14.43 10.00 15.86
C GLY A 150 -14.01 8.65 16.45
N LEU A 151 -14.96 7.77 16.78
CA LEU A 151 -14.68 6.39 17.23
C LEU A 151 -13.96 5.58 16.15
N VAL A 152 -14.40 5.68 14.89
CA VAL A 152 -13.76 4.98 13.76
C VAL A 152 -12.37 5.54 13.48
N ALA A 153 -12.20 6.87 13.51
CA ALA A 153 -10.91 7.51 13.35
C ALA A 153 -9.92 7.07 14.44
N LYS A 154 -10.37 7.02 15.70
CA LYS A 154 -9.60 6.48 16.82
C LYS A 154 -9.19 5.03 16.60
N LEU A 155 -10.10 4.20 16.09
CA LEU A 155 -9.83 2.79 15.81
C LEU A 155 -8.72 2.62 14.77
N MET A 156 -8.84 3.33 13.65
CA MET A 156 -7.85 3.27 12.58
C MET A 156 -6.52 3.88 13.02
N PHE A 157 -6.55 5.01 13.72
CA PHE A 157 -5.36 5.64 14.27
C PHE A 157 -4.60 4.69 15.20
N LYS A 158 -5.28 3.92 16.07
CA LYS A 158 -4.62 2.95 16.94
C LYS A 158 -3.78 1.94 16.17
N LEU A 159 -4.31 1.38 15.08
CA LEU A 159 -3.56 0.46 14.22
C LEU A 159 -2.34 1.15 13.62
N ILE A 160 -2.53 2.31 13.00
CA ILE A 160 -1.47 3.04 12.30
C ILE A 160 -0.37 3.48 13.26
N ALA A 161 -0.75 4.09 14.38
CA ALA A 161 0.16 4.52 15.42
C ALA A 161 0.94 3.35 16.04
N PHE A 162 0.29 2.19 16.22
CA PHE A 162 0.96 1.00 16.73
C PHE A 162 2.03 0.51 15.75
N TYR A 163 1.74 0.46 14.44
CA TYR A 163 2.69 -0.03 13.43
C TYR A 163 3.65 1.03 12.88
N ALA A 164 3.49 2.29 13.27
CA ALA A 164 4.46 3.34 12.98
C ALA A 164 5.80 3.07 13.69
N ASP A 165 5.78 2.37 14.83
CA ASP A 165 6.96 1.85 15.52
C ASP A 165 7.40 0.50 14.91
N LEU A 166 8.63 0.46 14.38
CA LEU A 166 9.23 -0.73 13.79
C LEU A 166 9.33 -1.91 14.77
N GLY A 167 9.48 -1.64 16.07
CA GLY A 167 9.55 -2.68 17.10
C GLY A 167 8.26 -3.49 17.27
N ASN A 168 7.15 -3.02 16.73
CA ASN A 168 5.86 -3.72 16.79
C ASN A 168 5.61 -4.65 15.58
N TRP A 169 6.52 -4.70 14.60
CA TRP A 169 6.47 -5.61 13.44
C TRP A 169 7.00 -7.01 13.78
N ASP A 170 6.35 -7.67 14.74
CA ASP A 170 6.68 -9.03 15.17
C ASP A 170 6.20 -10.07 14.14
N LEU A 171 7.12 -10.56 13.31
CA LEU A 171 6.82 -11.52 12.24
C LEU A 171 6.24 -12.83 12.75
N SER A 172 6.62 -13.27 13.94
CA SER A 172 6.11 -14.53 14.53
C SER A 172 4.60 -14.46 14.77
N LYS A 173 4.09 -13.27 15.11
CA LYS A 173 2.66 -13.02 15.32
C LYS A 173 1.95 -12.67 14.03
N LEU A 174 2.51 -11.75 13.24
CA LEU A 174 1.89 -11.28 12.00
C LEU A 174 1.75 -12.36 10.94
N CYS A 175 2.69 -13.31 10.90
CA CYS A 175 2.76 -14.36 9.90
C CYS A 175 2.24 -15.71 10.40
N PHE A 176 1.56 -15.75 11.55
CA PHE A 176 1.02 -16.98 12.12
C PHE A 176 0.04 -17.72 11.18
N TYR A 177 -0.59 -17.00 10.23
CA TYR A 177 -1.42 -17.63 9.21
C TYR A 177 -0.65 -18.61 8.32
N ALA A 178 0.64 -18.33 8.07
CA ALA A 178 1.53 -19.12 7.24
C ALA A 178 2.34 -20.17 8.02
N ALA A 179 2.26 -20.19 9.36
CA ALA A 179 3.15 -20.98 10.22
C ALA A 179 3.11 -22.51 9.97
N LYS A 180 1.99 -23.03 9.43
CA LYS A 180 1.82 -24.46 9.13
C LYS A 180 2.08 -24.81 7.66
N LEU A 181 2.39 -23.83 6.81
CA LEU A 181 2.63 -24.07 5.39
C LEU A 181 4.09 -24.47 5.16
N ASN A 182 4.29 -25.51 4.36
CA ASN A 182 5.61 -25.93 3.90
C ASN A 182 5.76 -25.72 2.38
N GLU A 183 6.93 -25.99 1.83
CA GLU A 183 7.22 -25.79 0.39
C GLU A 183 6.30 -26.61 -0.53
N GLN A 184 5.82 -27.75 -0.06
CA GLN A 184 4.98 -28.70 -0.80
C GLN A 184 3.48 -28.50 -0.58
N SER A 185 3.08 -27.62 0.35
CA SER A 185 1.68 -27.38 0.66
C SER A 185 0.86 -27.07 -0.60
N GLU A 186 -0.25 -27.80 -0.74
CA GLU A 186 -1.12 -27.68 -1.90
C GLU A 186 -1.97 -26.41 -1.86
N TYR A 187 -2.56 -26.07 -3.01
CA TYR A 187 -3.40 -24.87 -3.12
C TYR A 187 -4.56 -24.87 -2.10
N GLN A 188 -5.17 -26.02 -1.85
CA GLN A 188 -6.29 -26.14 -0.90
C GLN A 188 -5.84 -25.83 0.54
N GLU A 189 -4.66 -26.30 0.95
CA GLU A 189 -4.08 -26.02 2.26
C GLU A 189 -3.75 -24.54 2.41
N ILE A 190 -3.18 -23.93 1.36
CA ILE A 190 -2.85 -22.50 1.32
C ILE A 190 -4.14 -21.67 1.45
N ALA A 191 -5.15 -21.98 0.64
CA ALA A 191 -6.42 -21.29 0.66
C ALA A 191 -7.07 -21.40 2.05
N ALA A 192 -7.13 -22.60 2.64
CA ALA A 192 -7.66 -22.81 3.98
C ALA A 192 -6.87 -22.08 5.08
N ALA A 193 -5.54 -22.05 4.98
CA ALA A 193 -4.68 -21.35 5.94
C ALA A 193 -4.90 -19.84 5.94
N PHE A 194 -5.08 -19.24 4.76
CA PHE A 194 -5.29 -17.80 4.60
C PHE A 194 -6.76 -17.38 4.55
N GLU A 195 -7.72 -18.30 4.59
CA GLU A 195 -9.16 -18.00 4.50
C GLU A 195 -9.64 -16.98 5.55
N PRO A 196 -9.21 -17.03 6.83
CA PRO A 196 -9.60 -16.00 7.79
C PRO A 196 -9.07 -14.61 7.39
N LEU A 197 -7.81 -14.52 6.97
CA LEU A 197 -7.19 -13.25 6.55
C LEU A 197 -7.83 -12.70 5.28
N LYS A 198 -8.12 -13.57 4.29
CA LYS A 198 -8.83 -13.20 3.05
C LYS A 198 -10.21 -12.62 3.36
N ASN A 199 -10.98 -13.29 4.22
CA ASN A 199 -12.29 -12.79 4.64
C ASN A 199 -12.19 -11.46 5.38
N ASP A 200 -11.15 -11.30 6.21
CA ASP A 200 -10.93 -10.06 6.93
C ASP A 200 -10.56 -8.91 5.99
N LEU A 201 -9.70 -9.15 4.99
CA LEU A 201 -9.30 -8.17 3.97
C LEU A 201 -10.47 -7.79 3.05
N ALA A 202 -11.28 -8.76 2.62
CA ALA A 202 -12.47 -8.51 1.81
C ALA A 202 -13.48 -7.62 2.55
N LYS A 203 -13.81 -7.98 3.81
CA LYS A 203 -14.67 -7.15 4.67
C LYS A 203 -14.07 -5.77 4.92
N PHE A 204 -12.76 -5.67 5.11
CA PHE A 204 -12.10 -4.37 5.25
C PHE A 204 -12.26 -3.53 3.98
N ALA A 205 -12.03 -4.09 2.79
CA ALA A 205 -12.20 -3.38 1.53
C ALA A 205 -13.63 -2.84 1.32
N GLU A 206 -14.64 -3.57 1.80
CA GLU A 206 -16.04 -3.14 1.78
C GLU A 206 -16.38 -2.06 2.83
N THR A 207 -15.78 -2.14 4.03
CA THR A 207 -16.12 -1.27 5.17
C THR A 207 -15.24 -0.03 5.30
N TYR A 208 -14.10 -0.01 4.61
CA TYR A 208 -13.20 1.13 4.58
C TYR A 208 -13.75 2.23 3.68
N GLU A 209 -14.50 3.14 4.30
CA GLU A 209 -15.14 4.28 3.64
C GLU A 209 -14.46 5.61 4.00
N PRO A 210 -14.54 6.63 3.13
CA PRO A 210 -14.09 7.99 3.44
C PRO A 210 -14.76 8.58 4.69
N PHE A 211 -13.98 9.24 5.55
CA PHE A 211 -14.47 9.96 6.71
C PHE A 211 -15.33 11.13 6.27
N LYS A 212 -16.47 11.29 6.94
CA LYS A 212 -17.37 12.42 6.71
C LYS A 212 -16.86 13.63 7.48
N PHE A 213 -16.85 14.79 6.84
CA PHE A 213 -16.33 16.05 7.40
C PHE A 213 -17.32 17.20 7.17
N GLY A 214 -17.36 18.17 8.09
CA GLY A 214 -18.20 19.37 7.98
C GLY A 214 -19.70 19.08 7.86
N LYS A 215 -20.46 20.03 7.29
CA LYS A 215 -21.94 19.91 7.09
C LYS A 215 -22.34 18.81 6.11
N ALA A 216 -21.41 18.27 5.31
CA ALA A 216 -21.64 17.10 4.48
C ALA A 216 -21.94 15.84 5.31
N SER A 217 -21.53 15.81 6.60
CA SER A 217 -21.97 14.77 7.53
C SER A 217 -23.47 14.82 7.82
N LEU A 218 -24.11 15.99 7.80
CA LEU A 218 -25.52 16.18 8.19
C LEU A 218 -26.49 16.25 7.00
N ALA A 219 -25.98 16.47 5.78
CA ALA A 219 -26.80 16.81 4.61
C ALA A 219 -27.75 15.70 4.12
N LYS A 220 -27.50 14.42 4.43
CA LYS A 220 -28.36 13.31 3.97
C LYS A 220 -29.70 13.21 4.72
N ASP A 221 -29.81 13.79 5.90
CA ASP A 221 -31.04 13.73 6.71
C ASP A 221 -31.79 15.07 6.79
N SER A 222 -31.33 16.11 6.08
CA SER A 222 -31.95 17.45 6.09
C SER A 222 -33.41 17.53 5.61
N SER A 223 -33.98 16.43 5.09
CA SER A 223 -35.43 16.32 4.84
C SER A 223 -36.25 15.94 6.08
N LYS A 224 -35.62 15.62 7.22
CA LYS A 224 -36.27 15.30 8.50
C LYS A 224 -35.47 15.94 9.63
N GLU A 225 -36.09 16.94 10.28
CA GLU A 225 -35.63 17.64 11.49
C GLU A 225 -34.51 18.68 11.27
N ALA A 226 -34.93 19.93 11.13
CA ALA A 226 -34.07 21.11 11.17
C ALA A 226 -33.59 21.47 12.60
N ASP A 227 -33.78 20.57 13.58
CA ASP A 227 -33.51 20.77 15.00
C ASP A 227 -32.63 19.63 15.58
N SER A 228 -31.62 19.17 14.82
CA SER A 228 -30.66 18.22 15.38
C SER A 228 -29.80 18.92 16.45
N TYR A 229 -29.74 18.36 17.66
CA TYR A 229 -28.94 18.90 18.77
C TYR A 229 -27.44 19.13 18.40
N ASP A 230 -26.94 18.41 17.39
CA ASP A 230 -25.59 18.57 16.81
C ASP A 230 -25.39 19.90 16.05
N ASP A 231 -26.46 20.60 15.64
CA ASP A 231 -26.45 21.96 15.05
C ASP A 231 -26.61 23.06 16.12
N ALA A 232 -27.23 22.75 17.27
CA ALA A 232 -27.37 23.67 18.40
C ALA A 232 -26.07 23.82 19.24
N PHE A 233 -25.19 22.81 19.21
CA PHE A 233 -23.85 22.90 19.79
C PHE A 233 -22.88 23.48 18.76
N GLY A 234 -22.48 24.73 18.99
CA GLY A 234 -21.72 25.59 18.07
C GLY A 234 -20.64 24.90 17.22
N GLU A 235 -20.39 25.47 16.04
CA GLU A 235 -19.40 24.96 15.09
C GLU A 235 -18.05 24.73 15.78
N GLU A 236 -17.48 23.54 15.58
CA GLU A 236 -16.14 23.18 16.09
C GLU A 236 -15.15 24.26 15.69
N SER A 237 -14.22 24.62 16.58
CA SER A 237 -13.28 25.71 16.30
C SER A 237 -12.56 25.44 14.98
N PHE A 238 -12.26 26.51 14.23
CA PHE A 238 -11.59 26.38 12.94
C PHE A 238 -10.28 25.58 13.05
N GLU A 239 -9.54 25.78 14.14
CA GLU A 239 -8.30 25.07 14.43
C GLU A 239 -8.52 23.57 14.70
N ASP A 240 -9.55 23.19 15.45
CA ASP A 240 -9.85 21.78 15.74
C ASP A 240 -10.32 21.01 14.49
N GLN A 241 -11.01 21.70 13.57
CA GLN A 241 -11.35 21.13 12.28
C GLN A 241 -10.09 20.87 11.42
N VAL A 242 -9.10 21.76 11.47
CA VAL A 242 -7.79 21.54 10.82
C VAL A 242 -7.05 20.35 11.43
N LYS A 243 -7.02 20.21 12.77
CA LYS A 243 -6.45 19.05 13.45
C LYS A 243 -7.13 17.74 13.05
N THR A 244 -8.47 17.76 12.94
CA THR A 244 -9.25 16.60 12.49
C THR A 244 -8.91 16.20 11.05
N LEU A 245 -8.77 17.17 10.14
CA LEU A 245 -8.31 16.90 8.77
C LEU A 245 -6.89 16.31 8.76
N TYR A 246 -6.00 16.79 9.63
CA TYR A 246 -4.64 16.23 9.79
C TYR A 246 -4.68 14.78 10.28
N LEU A 247 -5.51 14.47 11.28
CA LEU A 247 -5.74 13.10 11.74
C LEU A 247 -6.21 12.19 10.60
N TYR A 248 -7.15 12.66 9.78
CA TYR A 248 -7.61 11.89 8.62
C TYR A 248 -6.51 11.67 7.59
N ALA A 249 -5.71 12.69 7.28
CA ALA A 249 -4.55 12.56 6.40
C ALA A 249 -3.56 11.51 6.90
N PHE A 250 -3.23 11.55 8.20
CA PHE A 250 -2.38 10.57 8.87
C PHE A 250 -2.93 9.15 8.76
N ILE A 251 -4.24 8.97 8.98
CA ILE A 251 -4.89 7.65 8.87
C ILE A 251 -4.85 7.14 7.43
N TYR A 252 -5.16 7.96 6.42
CA TYR A 252 -5.16 7.53 5.02
C TYR A 252 -3.77 7.17 4.51
N GLU A 253 -2.77 8.00 4.81
CA GLU A 253 -1.38 7.73 4.44
C GLU A 253 -0.85 6.48 5.15
N GLY A 254 -1.12 6.37 6.46
CA GLY A 254 -0.70 5.23 7.25
C GLY A 254 -1.37 3.91 6.87
N MET A 255 -2.66 3.91 6.53
CA MET A 255 -3.38 2.67 6.15
C MET A 255 -2.84 2.06 4.87
N GLU A 256 -2.56 2.90 3.87
CA GLU A 256 -1.95 2.45 2.63
C GLU A 256 -0.55 1.84 2.88
N GLN A 257 0.29 2.52 3.65
CA GLN A 257 1.64 2.06 3.97
C GLN A 257 1.63 0.77 4.81
N PHE A 258 0.72 0.69 5.80
CA PHE A 258 0.55 -0.48 6.65
C PHE A 258 0.17 -1.70 5.82
N LEU A 259 -0.85 -1.60 4.95
CA LEU A 259 -1.30 -2.74 4.14
C LEU A 259 -0.21 -3.24 3.19
N PHE A 260 0.51 -2.33 2.54
CA PHE A 260 1.58 -2.70 1.63
C PHE A 260 2.76 -3.36 2.37
N ARG A 261 3.18 -2.79 3.51
CA ARG A 261 4.25 -3.38 4.34
C ARG A 261 3.82 -4.71 4.98
N TYR A 262 2.55 -4.86 5.36
CA TYR A 262 2.03 -6.12 5.90
C TYR A 262 2.03 -7.23 4.85
N PHE A 263 1.58 -6.91 3.63
CA PHE A 263 1.72 -7.81 2.49
C PHE A 263 3.19 -8.21 2.26
N ALA A 264 4.11 -7.24 2.21
CA ALA A 264 5.53 -7.51 1.96
C ALA A 264 6.13 -8.44 3.02
N ASN A 265 5.86 -8.19 4.31
CA ASN A 265 6.33 -9.06 5.38
C ASN A 265 5.77 -10.49 5.28
N LEU A 266 4.48 -10.66 4.98
CA LEU A 266 3.86 -11.98 4.81
C LEU A 266 4.45 -12.73 3.61
N ALA A 267 4.64 -12.05 2.48
CA ALA A 267 5.20 -12.62 1.27
C ALA A 267 6.63 -13.14 1.48
N PHE A 268 7.42 -12.46 2.33
CA PHE A 268 8.79 -12.87 2.69
C PHE A 268 8.88 -13.71 3.96
N SER A 269 7.76 -14.20 4.50
CA SER A 269 7.74 -15.06 5.69
C SER A 269 7.22 -16.47 5.42
N THR A 270 6.77 -16.77 4.20
CA THR A 270 6.28 -18.10 3.82
C THR A 270 7.32 -18.84 2.96
N PRO A 271 7.55 -20.14 3.21
CA PRO A 271 8.41 -20.96 2.37
C PRO A 271 7.71 -21.46 1.10
N ASN A 272 6.44 -21.10 0.85
CA ASN A 272 5.67 -21.66 -0.26
C ASN A 272 5.47 -20.66 -1.40
N ARG A 273 5.99 -20.99 -2.59
CA ARG A 273 5.91 -20.17 -3.81
C ARG A 273 4.47 -19.79 -4.19
N ARG A 274 3.51 -20.71 -4.05
CA ARG A 274 2.09 -20.47 -4.37
C ARG A 274 1.42 -19.58 -3.32
N ALA A 275 1.82 -19.69 -2.05
CA ALA A 275 1.33 -18.82 -0.98
C ALA A 275 1.69 -17.35 -1.20
N ILE A 276 2.93 -17.07 -1.66
CA ILE A 276 3.37 -15.71 -2.01
C ILE A 276 2.43 -15.08 -3.05
N ARG A 277 2.08 -15.85 -4.09
CA ARG A 277 1.17 -15.40 -5.16
C ARG A 277 -0.27 -15.22 -4.66
N TYR A 278 -0.74 -16.16 -3.83
CA TYR A 278 -2.07 -16.08 -3.23
C TYR A 278 -2.23 -14.83 -2.36
N LEU A 279 -1.20 -14.48 -1.58
CA LEU A 279 -1.17 -13.27 -0.78
C LEU A 279 -1.35 -12.00 -1.63
N ALA A 280 -0.68 -11.90 -2.78
CA ALA A 280 -0.85 -10.75 -3.67
C ALA A 280 -2.30 -10.59 -4.15
N THR A 281 -2.96 -11.72 -4.43
CA THR A 281 -4.36 -11.74 -4.88
C THR A 281 -5.33 -11.28 -3.78
N ILE A 282 -5.18 -11.77 -2.55
CA ILE A 282 -6.12 -11.44 -1.46
C ILE A 282 -5.91 -10.03 -0.89
N PHE A 283 -4.70 -9.48 -0.97
CA PHE A 283 -4.40 -8.12 -0.50
C PHE A 283 -4.79 -7.03 -1.50
N GLU A 284 -4.82 -7.35 -2.80
CA GLU A 284 -5.05 -6.37 -3.85
C GLU A 284 -6.30 -5.49 -3.63
N PRO A 285 -7.50 -6.03 -3.33
CA PRO A 285 -8.69 -5.21 -3.13
C PRO A 285 -8.55 -4.21 -1.98
N ALA A 286 -7.95 -4.64 -0.86
CA ALA A 286 -7.74 -3.79 0.31
C ALA A 286 -6.73 -2.66 0.03
N ILE A 287 -5.62 -2.97 -0.64
CA ILE A 287 -4.62 -1.97 -1.03
C ILE A 287 -5.21 -0.97 -2.04
N GLN A 288 -5.91 -1.45 -3.06
CA GLN A 288 -6.58 -0.58 -4.05
C GLN A 288 -7.59 0.34 -3.36
N LYS A 289 -8.37 -0.17 -2.42
CA LYS A 289 -9.32 0.64 -1.64
C LYS A 289 -8.62 1.70 -0.80
N ALA A 290 -7.48 1.36 -0.19
CA ALA A 290 -6.73 2.33 0.60
C ALA A 290 -6.16 3.47 -0.25
N ILE A 291 -5.60 3.12 -1.42
CA ILE A 291 -5.13 4.09 -2.41
C ILE A 291 -6.30 4.96 -2.90
N GLU A 292 -7.44 4.37 -3.24
CA GLU A 292 -8.64 5.11 -3.65
C GLU A 292 -9.03 6.14 -2.59
N ASN A 293 -9.26 5.70 -1.36
CA ASN A 293 -9.73 6.56 -0.27
C ASN A 293 -8.72 7.68 0.05
N LYS A 294 -7.41 7.40 0.02
CA LYS A 294 -6.38 8.43 0.17
C LYS A 294 -6.50 9.49 -0.92
N ASN A 295 -6.62 9.10 -2.18
CA ASN A 295 -6.76 10.03 -3.30
C ASN A 295 -8.08 10.82 -3.24
N LEU A 296 -9.17 10.19 -2.82
CA LEU A 296 -10.45 10.86 -2.61
C LEU A 296 -10.37 11.91 -1.49
N PHE A 297 -9.66 11.60 -0.40
CA PHE A 297 -9.43 12.56 0.66
C PHE A 297 -8.65 13.77 0.15
N TRP A 298 -7.51 13.58 -0.52
CA TRP A 298 -6.71 14.69 -1.04
C TRP A 298 -7.48 15.52 -2.07
N GLY A 299 -8.17 14.88 -3.01
CA GLY A 299 -9.01 15.60 -3.97
C GLY A 299 -10.28 16.21 -3.38
N SER A 300 -10.65 15.87 -2.15
CA SER A 300 -11.78 16.51 -1.45
C SER A 300 -11.51 17.96 -1.07
N PHE A 301 -10.25 18.37 -0.88
CA PHE A 301 -9.90 19.78 -0.70
C PHE A 301 -10.22 20.65 -1.91
N GLU A 302 -10.32 20.04 -3.10
CA GLU A 302 -10.60 20.73 -4.34
C GLU A 302 -12.08 20.64 -4.74
N THR A 303 -12.70 19.49 -4.46
CA THR A 303 -14.08 19.16 -4.87
C THR A 303 -15.14 19.53 -3.83
N ASP A 304 -14.81 19.51 -2.53
CA ASP A 304 -15.75 19.79 -1.45
C ASP A 304 -15.67 21.26 -1.00
N ARG A 305 -16.79 21.98 -1.17
CA ARG A 305 -16.90 23.40 -0.77
C ARG A 305 -16.58 23.60 0.71
N SER A 306 -16.94 22.64 1.56
CA SER A 306 -16.71 22.71 3.01
C SER A 306 -15.22 22.54 3.37
N LYS A 307 -14.47 21.74 2.62
CA LYS A 307 -13.02 21.53 2.85
C LYS A 307 -12.14 22.57 2.19
N ARG A 308 -12.63 23.22 1.14
CA ARG A 308 -11.86 24.18 0.35
C ARG A 308 -11.29 25.33 1.18
N VAL A 309 -12.05 25.83 2.16
CA VAL A 309 -11.61 26.92 3.05
C VAL A 309 -10.47 26.50 3.99
N PHE A 310 -10.31 25.18 4.21
CA PHE A 310 -9.28 24.63 5.08
C PHE A 310 -7.98 24.30 4.34
N ALA A 311 -7.93 24.35 3.00
CA ALA A 311 -6.78 23.87 2.24
C ALA A 311 -5.46 24.58 2.63
N ALA A 312 -5.44 25.92 2.66
CA ALA A 312 -4.23 26.67 3.04
C ALA A 312 -3.87 26.50 4.53
N PRO A 313 -4.80 26.65 5.49
CA PRO A 313 -4.51 26.41 6.92
C PRO A 313 -4.08 24.97 7.22
N PHE A 314 -4.63 23.99 6.50
CA PHE A 314 -4.24 22.59 6.61
C PHE A 314 -2.78 22.38 6.17
N GLU A 315 -2.38 22.94 5.03
CA GLU A 315 -0.97 22.85 4.58
C GLU A 315 -0.03 23.58 5.53
N GLU A 316 -0.43 24.75 6.06
CA GLU A 316 0.36 25.46 7.07
C GLU A 316 0.53 24.61 8.35
N TYR A 317 -0.56 24.02 8.86
CA TYR A 317 -0.52 23.14 10.03
C TYR A 317 0.33 21.90 9.77
N ARG A 318 0.20 21.29 8.58
CA ARG A 318 1.01 20.16 8.17
C ARG A 318 2.50 20.51 8.17
N ASN A 319 2.89 21.64 7.59
CA ASN A 319 4.28 22.10 7.53
C ASN A 319 4.85 22.37 8.93
N LYS A 320 4.05 22.97 9.84
CA LYS A 320 4.44 23.14 11.25
C LYS A 320 4.77 21.79 11.91
N ARG A 321 3.91 20.80 11.71
CA ARG A 321 4.06 19.43 12.26
C ARG A 321 5.24 18.66 11.65
N GLU A 322 5.78 19.06 10.50
CA GLU A 322 6.99 18.45 9.93
C GLU A 322 8.25 18.77 10.73
N SER A 323 8.25 19.91 11.45
CA SER A 323 9.37 20.34 12.30
C SER A 323 9.30 19.83 13.75
N ASP A 324 8.22 19.13 14.12
CA ASP A 324 8.05 18.60 15.47
C ASP A 324 9.17 17.60 15.82
N PRO A 325 9.61 17.56 17.09
CA PRO A 325 10.57 16.55 17.54
C PRO A 325 9.99 15.15 17.35
N VAL A 326 10.87 14.17 17.26
CA VAL A 326 10.48 12.77 16.99
C VAL A 326 9.77 12.14 18.19
N ILE A 327 10.26 12.46 19.38
CA ILE A 327 9.85 11.88 20.65
C ILE A 327 9.50 13.05 21.57
N TYR A 328 8.43 12.88 22.36
CA TYR A 328 8.04 13.82 23.40
C TYR A 328 7.70 13.06 24.69
N LYS A 329 7.63 13.78 25.81
CA LYS A 329 7.34 13.20 27.13
C LYS A 329 5.87 13.38 27.49
N VAL A 330 5.24 12.29 27.92
CA VAL A 330 3.87 12.25 28.43
C VAL A 330 3.90 11.95 29.92
N GLU A 331 3.39 12.86 30.72
CA GLU A 331 3.36 12.68 32.18
C GLU A 331 2.05 12.08 32.65
N SER A 332 2.16 11.03 33.47
CA SER A 332 1.06 10.46 34.25
C SER A 332 1.32 10.69 35.74
N LYS A 333 0.31 10.46 36.59
CA LYS A 333 0.39 10.66 38.05
C LYS A 333 1.56 9.93 38.72
N LYS A 334 2.07 8.84 38.13
CA LYS A 334 3.13 7.99 38.70
C LYS A 334 4.34 7.76 37.78
N THR A 335 4.26 8.14 36.51
CA THR A 335 5.23 7.70 35.49
C THR A 335 5.37 8.76 34.40
N ILE A 336 6.59 9.00 33.93
CA ILE A 336 6.89 9.81 32.75
C ILE A 336 7.20 8.84 31.61
N TYR A 337 6.37 8.87 30.57
CA TYR A 337 6.54 8.03 29.39
C TYR A 337 7.19 8.84 28.27
N GLU A 338 8.07 8.22 27.50
CA GLU A 338 8.41 8.72 26.17
C GLU A 338 7.38 8.23 25.15
N SER A 339 6.89 9.11 24.29
CA SER A 339 5.96 8.77 23.21
C SER A 339 6.47 9.34 21.89
N TRP A 340 6.17 8.66 20.81
CA TRP A 340 6.39 9.19 19.47
C TRP A 340 5.46 10.36 19.20
N VAL A 341 5.96 11.38 18.50
CA VAL A 341 5.08 12.38 17.87
C VAL A 341 4.47 11.74 16.63
N TYR A 342 3.18 11.42 16.70
CA TYR A 342 2.43 10.81 15.60
C TYR A 342 2.11 11.85 14.51
N ASN A 343 3.12 12.17 13.71
CA ASN A 343 3.06 13.06 12.55
C ASN A 343 3.37 12.30 11.24
N LEU A 344 3.09 12.91 10.08
CA LEU A 344 3.36 12.27 8.78
C LEU A 344 4.84 11.86 8.59
N PRO A 345 5.84 12.66 9.01
CA PRO A 345 7.24 12.22 8.98
C PRO A 345 7.49 10.89 9.72
N MET A 346 6.83 10.65 10.85
CA MET A 346 6.95 9.38 11.58
C MET A 346 6.51 8.20 10.73
N LEU A 347 5.40 8.32 9.99
CA LEU A 347 4.92 7.26 9.10
C LEU A 347 5.94 6.95 7.99
N ARG A 348 6.49 7.99 7.36
CA ARG A 348 7.49 7.83 6.28
C ARG A 348 8.76 7.11 6.76
N ARG A 349 9.13 7.22 8.04
CA ARG A 349 10.29 6.50 8.63
C ARG A 349 10.14 5.00 8.71
N SER A 350 8.92 4.47 8.63
CA SER A 350 8.65 3.03 8.63
C SER A 350 7.93 2.57 7.35
N ALA A 351 7.67 3.48 6.42
CA ALA A 351 6.97 3.19 5.18
C ALA A 351 7.84 2.46 4.14
N LEU A 352 7.28 1.42 3.51
CA LEU A 352 7.79 0.91 2.24
C LEU A 352 7.08 1.64 1.10
N GLU A 353 7.57 2.82 0.73
CA GLU A 353 6.93 3.65 -0.30
C GLU A 353 7.04 2.98 -1.67
N TYR A 354 5.91 2.68 -2.32
CA TYR A 354 5.92 2.13 -3.68
C TYR A 354 6.09 3.21 -4.76
N ARG A 355 5.86 4.48 -4.41
CA ARG A 355 6.06 5.64 -5.29
C ARG A 355 7.37 6.33 -4.90
N LEU A 356 8.42 6.04 -5.67
CA LEU A 356 9.77 6.54 -5.42
C LEU A 356 10.19 7.49 -6.52
N ASP A 357 10.50 8.73 -6.16
CA ASP A 357 11.00 9.77 -7.08
C ASP A 357 12.52 9.72 -7.25
N GLN A 358 13.23 9.14 -6.29
CA GLN A 358 14.68 8.93 -6.31
C GLN A 358 15.03 7.55 -5.75
N LEU A 359 16.25 7.09 -6.03
CA LEU A 359 16.77 5.85 -5.46
C LEU A 359 16.78 5.96 -3.92
N PRO A 360 16.18 5.01 -3.17
CA PRO A 360 16.17 5.09 -1.71
C PRO A 360 17.57 4.91 -1.13
N ASP A 361 17.84 5.56 0.00
CA ASP A 361 19.08 5.38 0.75
C ASP A 361 19.20 3.92 1.27
N PRO A 362 20.39 3.30 1.26
CA PRO A 362 20.64 1.99 1.89
C PRO A 362 20.16 1.86 3.35
N LYS A 363 20.13 2.95 4.11
CA LYS A 363 19.65 3.02 5.50
C LYS A 363 18.15 3.28 5.62
N SER A 364 17.47 3.54 4.50
CA SER A 364 16.02 3.75 4.46
C SER A 364 15.25 2.48 4.85
N PRO A 365 13.92 2.57 5.08
CA PRO A 365 13.09 1.40 5.38
C PRO A 365 13.17 0.32 4.30
N TRP A 366 13.29 0.72 3.04
CA TRP A 366 13.51 -0.20 1.93
C TRP A 366 14.85 -0.92 2.05
N GLY A 367 15.94 -0.20 2.33
CA GLY A 367 17.25 -0.81 2.46
C GLY A 367 17.36 -1.77 3.64
N GLN A 368 16.76 -1.41 4.78
CA GLN A 368 16.63 -2.31 5.95
C GLN A 368 15.83 -3.56 5.60
N PHE A 369 14.67 -3.40 4.94
CA PHE A 369 13.81 -4.51 4.54
C PHE A 369 14.50 -5.48 3.57
N LEU A 370 15.18 -4.96 2.55
CA LEU A 370 15.88 -5.80 1.58
C LEU A 370 17.07 -6.53 2.23
N THR A 371 17.80 -5.85 3.12
CA THR A 371 18.92 -6.47 3.85
C THR A 371 18.43 -7.65 4.70
N SER A 372 17.37 -7.45 5.47
CA SER A 372 16.86 -8.48 6.39
C SER A 372 16.13 -9.63 5.66
N HIS A 373 15.29 -9.32 4.67
CA HIS A 373 14.41 -10.32 4.05
C HIS A 373 14.92 -10.88 2.73
N LEU A 374 15.60 -10.07 1.90
CA LEU A 374 16.06 -10.50 0.57
C LEU A 374 17.51 -11.00 0.61
N LEU A 375 18.39 -10.32 1.33
CA LEU A 375 19.82 -10.68 1.38
C LEU A 375 20.16 -11.63 2.53
N SER A 376 19.28 -11.72 3.54
CA SER A 376 19.51 -12.52 4.77
C SER A 376 20.82 -12.14 5.47
N ALA A 377 21.23 -10.88 5.36
CA ALA A 377 22.30 -10.32 6.16
C ALA A 377 21.71 -9.84 7.49
N ASP A 378 22.45 -10.02 8.59
CA ASP A 378 22.05 -9.43 9.87
C ASP A 378 21.83 -7.93 9.66
N PRO A 379 20.68 -7.38 10.06
CA PRO A 379 20.42 -5.97 9.88
C PRO A 379 21.52 -5.19 10.61
N ALA A 380 22.26 -4.36 9.88
CA ALA A 380 23.21 -3.44 10.49
C ALA A 380 22.48 -2.69 11.62
N PRO A 381 23.07 -2.58 12.83
CA PRO A 381 22.38 -1.99 13.96
C PRO A 381 21.83 -0.63 13.55
N ALA A 382 20.52 -0.45 13.72
CA ALA A 382 19.84 0.80 13.39
C ALA A 382 20.66 1.94 14.01
N ALA A 383 21.13 2.87 13.17
CA ALA A 383 21.94 3.99 13.64
C ALA A 383 21.21 4.65 14.82
N PRO A 384 21.88 4.90 15.96
CA PRO A 384 21.28 5.66 17.03
C PRO A 384 20.78 6.98 16.42
N VAL A 385 19.55 7.35 16.75
CA VAL A 385 18.97 8.65 16.36
C VAL A 385 20.03 9.69 16.72
N ALA A 386 20.58 10.38 15.73
CA ALA A 386 21.49 11.47 15.98
C ALA A 386 20.72 12.48 16.85
N GLU A 387 21.09 12.56 18.13
CA GLU A 387 20.66 13.65 18.98
C GLU A 387 21.03 14.95 18.25
N ALA A 388 20.06 15.84 18.12
CA ALA A 388 20.34 17.19 17.66
C ALA A 388 21.48 17.75 18.52
N PRO A 389 22.48 18.44 17.95
CA PRO A 389 23.59 18.96 18.73
C PRO A 389 23.05 19.80 19.89
N ALA A 390 23.39 19.39 21.10
CA ALA A 390 23.02 20.10 22.31
C ALA A 390 23.42 21.57 22.18
N ALA A 391 22.48 22.47 22.48
CA ALA A 391 22.77 23.88 22.61
C ALA A 391 23.91 24.09 23.62
N PRO A 392 24.85 25.02 23.38
CA PRO A 392 26.00 25.20 24.26
C PRO A 392 25.54 25.65 25.65
N GLU A 393 25.88 24.85 26.67
CA GLU A 393 25.71 25.20 28.07
C GLU A 393 26.62 26.38 28.43
N ALA A 394 26.04 27.39 29.07
CA ALA A 394 26.75 28.50 29.69
C ALA A 394 27.47 28.03 30.98
N PRO A 395 28.61 28.65 31.36
CA PRO A 395 29.56 28.07 32.29
C PRO A 395 29.11 28.18 33.75
N ALA A 396 29.30 27.09 34.49
CA ALA A 396 29.19 27.04 35.94
C ALA A 396 30.47 27.59 36.61
N THR A 397 30.28 28.52 37.55
CA THR A 397 31.31 28.99 38.48
C THR A 397 31.61 27.95 39.55
N ALA A 398 32.90 27.75 39.79
CA ALA A 398 33.48 26.93 40.83
C ALA A 398 33.28 27.51 42.24
N THR A 399 33.18 26.62 43.24
CA THR A 399 33.78 26.85 44.56
C THR A 399 34.14 25.52 45.20
N GLU A 400 35.40 25.46 45.65
CA GLU A 400 36.08 24.39 46.35
C GLU A 400 35.65 24.28 47.82
N GLY A 401 35.83 23.10 48.42
CA GLY A 401 35.69 22.88 49.86
C GLY A 401 35.96 21.42 50.24
N SER A 402 37.06 21.21 50.97
CA SER A 402 37.80 19.96 51.20
C SER A 402 37.39 19.15 52.45
N THR A 403 37.44 17.80 52.33
CA THR A 403 37.86 16.73 53.31
C THR A 403 37.15 16.55 54.68
N PRO A 404 37.33 15.42 55.41
CA PRO A 404 37.39 13.99 55.03
C PRO A 404 36.48 13.08 55.90
N ALA A 405 36.54 11.76 55.68
CA ALA A 405 35.76 10.67 56.30
C ALA A 405 35.87 10.54 57.84
N PRO A 406 34.99 9.74 58.49
CA PRO A 406 35.41 8.37 58.83
C PRO A 406 34.33 7.27 58.76
N GLU A 407 34.85 6.06 58.93
CA GLU A 407 34.31 4.70 59.02
C GLU A 407 32.99 4.49 59.79
N GLY A 408 32.23 3.46 59.43
CA GLY A 408 31.15 2.95 60.29
C GLY A 408 30.20 1.91 59.69
N THR A 409 30.59 0.63 59.79
CA THR A 409 29.76 -0.57 60.03
C THR A 409 28.50 -0.86 59.20
N ALA A 410 28.60 -1.97 58.47
CA ALA A 410 27.49 -2.75 57.93
C ALA A 410 26.57 -3.36 59.01
N PRO A 411 25.32 -3.70 58.65
CA PRO A 411 24.81 -5.01 59.03
C PRO A 411 24.13 -5.78 57.89
N THR A 412 24.40 -7.08 57.96
CA THR A 412 23.94 -8.22 57.18
C THR A 412 22.47 -8.57 57.45
N ALA A 413 21.72 -9.00 56.41
CA ALA A 413 20.69 -10.07 56.42
C ALA A 413 19.84 -10.05 55.11
N PRO A 414 19.10 -11.12 54.76
CA PRO A 414 19.52 -12.52 54.64
C PRO A 414 19.18 -13.12 53.27
N ALA A 415 19.81 -14.26 52.97
CA ALA A 415 19.67 -15.03 51.74
C ALA A 415 18.23 -15.52 51.47
N ALA A 416 17.70 -15.18 50.30
CA ALA A 416 16.50 -15.80 49.72
C ALA A 416 16.89 -17.06 48.93
N LYS A 417 16.17 -18.15 49.20
CA LYS A 417 16.32 -19.48 48.58
C LYS A 417 16.24 -19.40 47.04
N PRO A 418 17.08 -20.13 46.28
CA PRO A 418 16.93 -20.21 44.84
C PRO A 418 15.66 -20.97 44.48
N ALA A 419 14.74 -20.30 43.80
CA ALA A 419 13.60 -20.91 43.14
C ALA A 419 14.11 -21.81 42.01
N LYS A 420 13.52 -23.01 41.91
CA LYS A 420 13.78 -24.00 40.87
C LYS A 420 13.66 -23.37 39.47
N PRO A 421 14.58 -23.65 38.52
CA PRO A 421 14.41 -23.23 37.15
C PRO A 421 13.21 -23.98 36.55
N GLN A 422 12.16 -23.23 36.18
CA GLN A 422 11.13 -23.73 35.28
C GLN A 422 11.72 -23.76 33.87
N ASP A 423 12.27 -24.92 33.50
CA ASP A 423 12.50 -25.29 32.11
C ASP A 423 11.15 -25.40 31.38
N LYS A 424 10.77 -24.32 30.69
CA LYS A 424 10.03 -24.37 29.42
C LYS A 424 10.52 -23.24 28.53
N ASN A 425 11.72 -23.43 28.03
CA ASN A 425 12.30 -22.68 26.93
C ASN A 425 11.51 -23.00 25.65
N ILE A 426 10.31 -22.41 25.48
CA ILE A 426 9.71 -22.25 24.15
C ILE A 426 10.46 -21.06 23.54
N MET A 427 11.70 -21.28 23.09
CA MET A 427 12.30 -20.35 22.15
C MET A 427 11.37 -20.33 20.93
N PRO A 428 10.86 -19.16 20.50
CA PRO A 428 10.25 -19.09 19.19
C PRO A 428 11.37 -19.46 18.21
N LEU A 429 11.28 -20.67 17.65
CA LEU A 429 12.15 -21.11 16.57
C LEU A 429 12.10 -20.02 15.51
N LEU A 430 13.20 -19.28 15.36
CA LEU A 430 13.37 -18.39 14.22
C LEU A 430 13.09 -19.25 12.97
N PRO A 431 12.22 -18.79 12.05
CA PRO A 431 11.94 -19.55 10.86
C PRO A 431 13.27 -19.86 10.14
N PRO A 432 13.43 -21.08 9.60
CA PRO A 432 14.65 -21.43 8.89
C PRO A 432 14.92 -20.43 7.77
N PRO A 433 16.20 -20.16 7.43
CA PRO A 433 16.54 -19.19 6.40
C PRO A 433 15.86 -19.58 5.08
N ILE A 434 15.11 -18.63 4.51
CA ILE A 434 14.33 -18.87 3.29
C ILE A 434 15.28 -19.08 2.10
N PRO A 435 15.13 -20.15 1.32
CA PRO A 435 15.91 -20.40 0.11
C PRO A 435 15.97 -19.18 -0.82
N LEU A 436 17.12 -18.97 -1.46
CA LEU A 436 17.33 -17.81 -2.35
C LEU A 436 16.28 -17.72 -3.46
N GLU A 437 15.90 -18.86 -4.04
CA GLU A 437 14.87 -18.95 -5.09
C GLU A 437 13.51 -18.44 -4.61
N LEU A 438 13.13 -18.73 -3.36
CA LEU A 438 11.89 -18.23 -2.77
C LEU A 438 11.96 -16.74 -2.46
N ARG A 439 13.12 -16.24 -2.00
CA ARG A 439 13.35 -14.80 -1.83
C ARG A 439 13.28 -14.05 -3.15
N PHE A 440 13.82 -14.62 -4.22
CA PHE A 440 13.68 -14.07 -5.57
C PHE A 440 12.21 -14.10 -6.05
N ASN A 441 11.47 -15.17 -5.78
CA ASN A 441 10.04 -15.21 -6.10
C ASN A 441 9.25 -14.13 -5.31
N GLY A 442 9.53 -13.97 -4.03
CA GLY A 442 8.99 -12.88 -3.20
C GLY A 442 9.29 -11.51 -3.79
N MET A 443 10.52 -11.29 -4.28
CA MET A 443 10.91 -10.06 -4.96
C MET A 443 10.16 -9.83 -6.27
N MET A 444 9.97 -10.86 -7.11
CA MET A 444 9.14 -10.75 -8.33
C MET A 444 7.72 -10.30 -7.99
N VAL A 445 7.10 -10.94 -6.99
CA VAL A 445 5.72 -10.64 -6.58
C VAL A 445 5.62 -9.24 -5.94
N LEU A 446 6.63 -8.82 -5.16
CA LEU A 446 6.69 -7.48 -4.58
C LEU A 446 6.82 -6.39 -5.65
N LEU A 447 7.72 -6.57 -6.62
CA LEU A 447 7.88 -5.64 -7.74
C LEU A 447 6.60 -5.54 -8.58
N ASN A 448 5.91 -6.66 -8.81
CA ASN A 448 4.60 -6.68 -9.45
C ASN A 448 3.54 -5.92 -8.63
N GLN A 449 3.54 -6.09 -7.31
CA GLN A 449 2.61 -5.37 -6.44
C GLN A 449 2.86 -3.86 -6.46
N MET A 450 4.11 -3.41 -6.50
CA MET A 450 4.44 -1.98 -6.66
C MET A 450 3.89 -1.39 -7.98
N LEU A 451 3.94 -2.15 -9.06
CA LEU A 451 3.35 -1.77 -10.35
C LEU A 451 1.82 -1.67 -10.25
N ARG A 452 1.17 -2.64 -9.61
CA ARG A 452 -0.28 -2.62 -9.36
C ARG A 452 -0.70 -1.44 -8.49
N CYS A 453 0.05 -1.11 -7.43
CA CYS A 453 -0.19 0.08 -6.61
C CYS A 453 -0.04 1.36 -7.44
N SER A 454 0.96 1.43 -8.32
CA SER A 454 1.15 2.57 -9.24
C SER A 454 -0.01 2.73 -10.23
N ASP A 455 -0.55 1.62 -10.73
CA ASP A 455 -1.71 1.62 -11.62
C ASP A 455 -3.01 1.98 -10.90
N ALA A 456 -3.19 1.49 -9.66
CA ALA A 456 -4.30 1.90 -8.79
C ALA A 456 -4.25 3.40 -8.50
N GLN A 457 -3.07 3.95 -8.23
CA GLN A 457 -2.86 5.38 -8.00
C GLN A 457 -3.23 6.22 -9.24
N ARG A 458 -2.84 5.78 -10.45
CA ARG A 458 -3.23 6.43 -11.72
C ARG A 458 -4.74 6.37 -11.94
N SER A 459 -5.34 5.21 -11.68
CA SER A 459 -6.78 5.00 -11.85
C SER A 459 -7.59 5.86 -10.88
N ALA A 460 -7.15 5.95 -9.62
CA ALA A 460 -7.76 6.80 -8.61
C ALA A 460 -7.67 8.29 -8.97
N ARG A 461 -6.52 8.75 -9.51
CA ARG A 461 -6.39 10.13 -10.00
C ARG A 461 -7.25 10.41 -11.23
N LYS A 462 -7.38 9.46 -12.17
CA LYS A 462 -8.30 9.58 -13.31
C LYS A 462 -9.75 9.68 -12.83
N LEU A 463 -10.15 8.84 -11.88
CA LEU A 463 -11.48 8.88 -11.28
C LEU A 463 -11.74 10.23 -10.59
N LEU A 464 -10.74 10.77 -9.89
CA LEU A 464 -10.82 12.10 -9.29
C LEU A 464 -11.06 13.19 -10.33
N LEU A 465 -10.32 13.16 -11.44
CA LEU A 465 -10.48 14.10 -12.55
C LEU A 465 -11.91 14.04 -13.12
N GLU A 466 -12.45 12.84 -13.33
CA GLU A 466 -13.84 12.67 -13.81
C GLU A 466 -14.87 13.18 -12.79
N ARG A 467 -14.68 12.93 -11.50
CA ARG A 467 -15.53 13.51 -10.44
C ARG A 467 -15.46 15.03 -10.42
N PHE A 468 -14.28 15.61 -10.60
CA PHE A 468 -14.11 17.06 -10.68
C PHE A 468 -14.81 17.64 -11.91
N LYS A 469 -14.70 17.01 -13.08
CA LYS A 469 -15.46 17.41 -14.30
C LYS A 469 -16.97 17.40 -14.05
N GLN A 470 -17.49 16.30 -13.50
CA GLN A 470 -18.92 16.19 -13.15
C GLN A 470 -19.37 17.28 -12.18
N ARG A 471 -18.53 17.61 -11.19
CA ARG A 471 -18.82 18.67 -10.23
C ARG A 471 -18.88 20.05 -10.86
N VAL A 472 -17.94 20.38 -11.75
CA VAL A 472 -17.94 21.66 -12.48
C VAL A 472 -19.21 21.82 -13.31
N MET A 473 -19.66 20.74 -13.97
CA MET A 473 -20.93 20.75 -14.70
C MET A 473 -22.13 20.94 -13.77
N ALA A 474 -22.17 20.22 -12.64
CA ALA A 474 -23.24 20.34 -11.65
C ALA A 474 -23.32 21.74 -11.01
N ASP A 475 -22.19 22.39 -10.72
CA ASP A 475 -22.15 23.73 -10.16
C ASP A 475 -22.66 24.78 -11.17
N ARG A 476 -22.35 24.61 -12.47
CA ARG A 476 -22.90 25.45 -13.55
C ARG A 476 -24.43 25.33 -13.63
N ASP A 477 -24.94 24.10 -13.62
CA ASP A 477 -26.39 23.85 -13.69
C ASP A 477 -27.11 24.39 -12.45
N LEU A 478 -26.48 24.28 -11.26
CA LEU A 478 -27.02 24.81 -10.01
C LEU A 478 -27.10 26.34 -10.04
N ALA A 479 -26.11 27.03 -10.59
CA ALA A 479 -26.14 28.49 -10.74
C ALA A 479 -27.30 28.93 -11.65
N GLN A 480 -27.51 28.22 -12.77
CA GLN A 480 -28.64 28.48 -13.67
C GLN A 480 -29.99 28.24 -12.97
N LYS A 481 -30.13 27.14 -12.23
CA LYS A 481 -31.34 26.85 -11.43
C LYS A 481 -31.62 27.94 -10.39
N ARG A 482 -30.61 28.42 -9.67
CA ARG A 482 -30.76 29.52 -8.70
C ARG A 482 -31.27 30.81 -9.32
N VAL A 483 -30.78 31.16 -10.52
CA VAL A 483 -31.27 32.34 -11.25
C VAL A 483 -32.73 32.16 -11.67
N LEU A 484 -33.11 30.96 -12.14
CA LEU A 484 -34.49 30.64 -12.49
C LEU A 484 -35.42 30.69 -11.28
N GLU A 485 -35.00 30.15 -10.14
CA GLU A 485 -35.76 30.20 -8.88
C GLU A 485 -35.89 31.63 -8.36
N LEU A 486 -34.82 32.43 -8.43
CA LEU A 486 -34.85 33.85 -8.08
C LEU A 486 -35.88 34.59 -8.94
N LYS A 487 -35.88 34.36 -10.26
CA LYS A 487 -36.86 34.95 -11.19
C LYS A 487 -38.29 34.50 -10.87
N LYS A 488 -38.52 33.20 -10.63
CA LYS A 488 -39.84 32.66 -10.27
C LYS A 488 -40.38 33.25 -8.97
N ASN A 489 -39.53 33.40 -7.96
CA ASN A 489 -39.90 34.00 -6.67
C ASN A 489 -40.14 35.51 -6.82
N ALA A 490 -39.34 36.20 -7.64
CA ALA A 490 -39.54 37.60 -7.96
C ALA A 490 -40.86 37.83 -8.72
N GLU A 491 -41.20 37.00 -9.70
CA GLU A 491 -42.47 37.09 -10.44
C GLU A 491 -43.69 36.95 -9.53
N LYS A 492 -43.66 36.02 -8.56
CA LYS A 492 -44.73 35.88 -7.57
C LYS A 492 -44.92 37.17 -6.76
N ARG A 493 -43.83 37.73 -6.25
CA ARG A 493 -43.83 38.97 -5.46
C ARG A 493 -44.24 40.19 -6.30
N LEU A 494 -43.83 40.25 -7.56
CA LEU A 494 -44.23 41.29 -8.50
C LEU A 494 -45.75 41.27 -8.74
N ARG A 495 -46.35 40.10 -8.96
CA ARG A 495 -47.81 39.97 -9.11
C ARG A 495 -48.56 40.45 -7.87
N GLU A 496 -48.04 40.19 -6.67
CA GLU A 496 -48.62 40.69 -5.42
C GLU A 496 -48.54 42.22 -5.31
N MET A 497 -47.40 42.81 -5.66
CA MET A 497 -47.20 44.26 -5.67
C MET A 497 -48.10 44.94 -6.72
N GLU A 498 -48.18 44.39 -7.93
CA GLU A 498 -49.06 44.89 -9.01
C GLU A 498 -50.55 44.84 -8.61
N ARG A 499 -50.98 43.79 -7.89
CA ARG A 499 -52.33 43.72 -7.33
C ARG A 499 -52.57 44.81 -6.30
N LYS A 500 -51.57 45.16 -5.47
CA LYS A 500 -51.67 46.25 -4.50
C LYS A 500 -51.78 47.61 -5.19
N VAL A 501 -50.98 47.87 -6.24
CA VAL A 501 -51.08 49.10 -7.04
C VAL A 501 -52.48 49.26 -7.64
N LYS A 502 -52.98 48.23 -8.34
CA LYS A 502 -54.33 48.26 -8.92
C LYS A 502 -55.44 48.48 -7.88
N LYS A 503 -55.24 47.99 -6.65
CA LYS A 503 -56.18 48.22 -5.54
C LYS A 503 -56.15 49.69 -5.08
N LEU A 504 -54.96 50.29 -4.96
CA LEU A 504 -54.79 51.69 -4.56
C LEU A 504 -55.33 52.66 -5.61
N GLU A 505 -55.11 52.38 -6.91
CA GLU A 505 -55.70 53.13 -8.03
C GLU A 505 -57.23 53.12 -7.97
N ARG A 506 -57.84 51.96 -7.70
CA ARG A 506 -59.31 51.85 -7.52
C ARG A 506 -59.82 52.66 -6.32
N MET A 507 -58.97 52.89 -5.32
CA MET A 507 -59.28 53.71 -4.15
C MET A 507 -59.00 55.20 -4.36
N LYS A 508 -58.59 55.63 -5.57
CA LYS A 508 -58.20 57.01 -5.92
C LYS A 508 -57.06 57.58 -5.08
N GLN A 509 -56.15 56.71 -4.62
CA GLN A 509 -54.94 57.09 -3.88
C GLN A 509 -53.75 57.18 -4.83
N ASP A 510 -53.82 58.09 -5.80
CA ASP A 510 -52.91 58.12 -6.95
C ASP A 510 -51.45 58.37 -6.56
N GLU A 511 -51.20 59.24 -5.57
CA GLU A 511 -49.84 59.49 -5.05
C GLU A 511 -49.22 58.23 -4.43
N THR A 512 -50.01 57.48 -3.65
CA THR A 512 -49.53 56.24 -3.02
C THR A 512 -49.34 55.13 -4.04
N ALA A 513 -50.23 55.04 -5.04
CA ALA A 513 -50.08 54.11 -6.16
C ALA A 513 -48.80 54.37 -6.96
N ALA A 514 -48.45 55.63 -7.20
CA ALA A 514 -47.22 56.03 -7.90
C ALA A 514 -45.95 55.62 -7.12
N VAL A 515 -45.95 55.77 -5.78
CA VAL A 515 -44.84 55.30 -4.93
C VAL A 515 -44.66 53.78 -5.03
N PHE A 516 -45.75 53.00 -4.96
CA PHE A 516 -45.67 51.54 -5.11
C PHE A 516 -45.24 51.12 -6.53
N ALA A 517 -45.62 51.86 -7.57
CA ALA A 517 -45.15 51.61 -8.93
C ALA A 517 -43.63 51.86 -9.07
N ALA A 518 -43.10 52.90 -8.43
CA ALA A 518 -41.67 53.14 -8.36
C ALA A 518 -40.93 52.02 -7.59
N ASP A 519 -41.52 51.51 -6.51
CA ASP A 519 -40.96 50.37 -5.74
C ASP A 519 -40.96 49.06 -6.54
N ILE A 520 -41.96 48.83 -7.39
CA ILE A 520 -41.95 47.70 -8.35
C ILE A 520 -40.73 47.80 -9.28
N ASN A 521 -40.45 48.97 -9.83
CA ASN A 521 -39.30 49.18 -10.72
C ASN A 521 -37.97 49.00 -9.97
N ARG A 522 -37.86 49.51 -8.73
CA ARG A 522 -36.69 49.25 -7.87
C ARG A 522 -36.51 47.77 -7.59
N PHE A 523 -37.59 47.04 -7.28
CA PHE A 523 -37.53 45.61 -7.03
C PHE A 523 -37.12 44.82 -8.27
N LYS A 524 -37.62 45.15 -9.46
CA LYS A 524 -37.17 44.56 -10.74
C LYS A 524 -35.68 44.75 -10.95
N ALA A 525 -35.19 45.99 -10.78
CA ALA A 525 -33.76 46.31 -10.91
C ALA A 525 -32.90 45.51 -9.90
N GLN A 526 -33.31 45.43 -8.63
CA GLN A 526 -32.62 44.64 -7.61
C GLN A 526 -32.58 43.14 -7.92
N VAL A 527 -33.67 42.58 -8.47
CA VAL A 527 -33.72 41.16 -8.87
C VAL A 527 -32.80 40.90 -10.06
N GLU A 528 -32.78 41.78 -11.05
CA GLU A 528 -31.86 41.68 -12.19
C GLU A 528 -30.41 41.78 -11.73
N GLU A 529 -30.08 42.75 -10.86
CA GLU A 529 -28.75 42.94 -10.31
C GLU A 529 -28.29 41.71 -9.52
N LYS A 530 -29.13 41.16 -8.64
CA LYS A 530 -28.85 39.90 -7.94
C LYS A 530 -28.68 38.73 -8.90
N GLY A 531 -29.49 38.66 -9.96
CA GLY A 531 -29.35 37.65 -11.01
C GLY A 531 -28.02 37.76 -11.76
N ARG A 532 -27.60 38.98 -12.12
CA ARG A 532 -26.31 39.26 -12.75
C ARG A 532 -25.14 38.94 -11.82
N SER A 533 -25.23 39.32 -10.54
CA SER A 533 -24.22 39.00 -9.52
C SER A 533 -24.06 37.48 -9.35
N ILE A 534 -25.14 36.71 -9.26
CA ILE A 534 -25.07 35.23 -9.17
C ILE A 534 -24.36 34.64 -10.40
N LEU A 535 -24.66 35.16 -11.61
CA LEU A 535 -24.01 34.69 -12.84
C LEU A 535 -22.54 35.11 -12.94
N ALA A 536 -22.20 36.32 -12.49
CA ALA A 536 -20.83 36.81 -12.43
C ALA A 536 -20.01 35.96 -11.45
N ASP A 537 -20.49 35.76 -10.22
CA ASP A 537 -19.85 34.90 -9.21
C ASP A 537 -19.69 33.46 -9.73
N ALA A 538 -20.70 32.93 -10.41
CA ALA A 538 -20.63 31.59 -11.01
C ALA A 538 -19.61 31.53 -12.15
N THR A 539 -19.49 32.57 -12.95
CA THR A 539 -18.52 32.66 -14.05
C THR A 539 -17.09 32.75 -13.51
N ASP A 540 -16.87 33.56 -12.48
CA ASP A 540 -15.57 33.68 -11.81
C ASP A 540 -15.19 32.37 -11.13
N ALA A 541 -16.12 31.74 -10.40
CA ALA A 541 -15.91 30.43 -9.81
C ALA A 541 -15.60 29.35 -10.87
N LEU A 542 -16.30 29.37 -12.00
CA LEU A 542 -16.08 28.45 -13.12
C LEU A 542 -14.73 28.71 -13.81
N SER A 543 -14.28 29.96 -13.91
CA SER A 543 -12.95 30.30 -14.44
C SER A 543 -11.83 29.74 -13.53
N ALA A 544 -11.99 29.90 -12.21
CA ALA A 544 -11.07 29.34 -11.23
C ALA A 544 -11.09 27.80 -11.24
N GLN A 545 -12.27 27.19 -11.36
CA GLN A 545 -12.42 25.74 -11.52
C GLN A 545 -11.79 25.23 -12.81
N LYS A 546 -11.90 25.96 -13.94
CA LYS A 546 -11.22 25.60 -15.20
C LYS A 546 -9.70 25.63 -15.07
N ARG A 547 -9.12 26.64 -14.42
CA ARG A 547 -7.67 26.69 -14.15
C ARG A 547 -7.22 25.49 -13.32
N LYS A 548 -8.00 25.12 -12.30
CA LYS A 548 -7.74 23.93 -11.47
C LYS A 548 -7.90 22.63 -12.24
N LEU A 549 -8.95 22.50 -13.05
CA LEU A 549 -9.16 21.34 -13.92
C LEU A 549 -7.96 21.16 -14.87
N LYS A 550 -7.42 22.26 -15.39
CA LYS A 550 -6.21 22.25 -16.21
C LYS A 550 -5.00 21.74 -15.41
N SER A 551 -4.78 22.24 -14.19
CA SER A 551 -3.71 21.75 -13.30
C SER A 551 -3.85 20.26 -13.00
N LEU A 552 -5.05 19.79 -12.63
CA LEU A 552 -5.31 18.37 -12.38
C LEU A 552 -5.09 17.52 -13.63
N PHE A 553 -5.50 18.02 -14.80
CA PHE A 553 -5.26 17.36 -16.07
C PHE A 553 -3.75 17.25 -16.35
N GLU A 554 -2.99 18.32 -16.11
CA GLU A 554 -1.53 18.32 -16.23
C GLU A 554 -0.88 17.32 -15.25
N ASP A 555 -1.36 17.24 -14.01
CA ASP A 555 -0.82 16.29 -13.01
C ASP A 555 -1.16 14.85 -13.35
N VAL A 556 -2.37 14.58 -13.85
CA VAL A 556 -2.75 13.26 -14.37
C VAL A 556 -1.92 12.91 -15.61
N ALA A 557 -1.69 13.87 -16.51
CA ALA A 557 -0.87 13.67 -17.70
C ALA A 557 0.60 13.40 -17.33
N LYS A 558 1.18 14.15 -16.38
CA LYS A 558 2.52 13.90 -15.83
C LYS A 558 2.61 12.51 -15.21
N GLU A 559 1.61 12.10 -14.43
CA GLU A 559 1.58 10.78 -13.81
C GLU A 559 1.44 9.64 -14.85
N GLN A 560 0.69 9.88 -15.92
CA GLN A 560 0.57 8.94 -17.05
C GLN A 560 1.88 8.85 -17.85
N ALA A 561 2.55 9.98 -18.07
CA ALA A 561 3.83 10.06 -18.76
C ALA A 561 4.97 9.43 -17.96
N ARG A 562 4.88 9.40 -16.62
CA ARG A 562 5.82 8.67 -15.78
C ARG A 562 5.84 7.20 -16.19
N LYS A 563 7.02 6.65 -16.46
CA LYS A 563 7.14 5.25 -16.83
C LYS A 563 6.82 4.34 -15.64
N LYS A 564 5.89 3.38 -15.78
CA LYS A 564 5.31 2.58 -14.68
C LYS A 564 6.36 1.84 -13.84
N GLY A 565 7.39 1.29 -14.46
CA GLY A 565 8.43 0.50 -13.77
C GLY A 565 9.55 1.27 -13.07
N ILE A 566 9.53 2.61 -12.97
CA ILE A 566 10.68 3.37 -12.43
C ILE A 566 10.87 3.01 -10.95
N SER A 567 9.81 3.09 -10.14
CA SER A 567 9.93 2.90 -8.70
C SER A 567 10.23 1.44 -8.34
N ALA A 568 9.61 0.47 -9.03
CA ALA A 568 9.98 -0.94 -8.90
C ALA A 568 11.45 -1.16 -9.31
N GLY A 569 11.91 -0.53 -10.39
CA GLY A 569 13.32 -0.58 -10.80
C GLY A 569 14.27 0.01 -9.77
N MET A 570 13.90 1.13 -9.12
CA MET A 570 14.71 1.71 -8.04
C MET A 570 14.90 0.75 -6.87
N VAL A 571 13.87 -0.02 -6.48
CA VAL A 571 14.01 -1.05 -5.42
C VAL A 571 14.89 -2.21 -5.88
N ALA A 572 14.77 -2.64 -7.14
CA ALA A 572 15.65 -3.67 -7.71
C ALA A 572 17.13 -3.21 -7.79
N HIS A 573 17.36 -1.94 -8.12
CA HIS A 573 18.69 -1.32 -8.10
C HIS A 573 19.23 -1.12 -6.68
N LEU A 574 18.39 -0.79 -5.71
CA LEU A 574 18.80 -0.75 -4.32
C LEU A 574 19.26 -2.14 -3.83
N ALA A 575 18.55 -3.21 -4.20
CA ALA A 575 18.98 -4.57 -3.91
C ALA A 575 20.32 -4.92 -4.58
N GLN A 576 20.53 -4.44 -5.81
CA GLN A 576 21.83 -4.53 -6.50
C GLN A 576 22.95 -3.87 -5.71
N ASP A 577 22.76 -2.62 -5.27
CA ASP A 577 23.76 -1.87 -4.54
C ASP A 577 24.08 -2.52 -3.18
N LEU A 578 23.06 -2.94 -2.44
CA LEU A 578 23.21 -3.63 -1.15
C LEU A 578 23.92 -4.98 -1.27
N SER A 579 23.78 -5.67 -2.41
CA SER A 579 24.42 -6.97 -2.66
C SER A 579 25.86 -6.88 -3.18
N GLY A 580 26.44 -5.67 -3.26
CA GLY A 580 27.75 -5.46 -3.88
C GLY A 580 27.75 -5.76 -5.38
N GLY A 581 26.61 -5.61 -6.05
CA GLY A 581 26.48 -5.77 -7.49
C GLY A 581 26.15 -7.20 -7.97
N THR A 582 25.82 -8.13 -7.08
CA THR A 582 25.60 -9.55 -7.43
C THR A 582 24.14 -9.92 -7.64
N PHE A 583 23.19 -9.12 -7.15
CA PHE A 583 21.77 -9.43 -7.14
C PHE A 583 21.15 -9.52 -8.54
N LEU A 584 21.16 -8.44 -9.35
CA LEU A 584 20.56 -8.42 -10.70
C LEU A 584 21.16 -9.49 -11.63
N PRO A 585 22.49 -9.71 -11.67
CA PRO A 585 23.09 -10.80 -12.44
C PRO A 585 22.56 -12.20 -12.09
N ALA A 586 22.17 -12.44 -10.83
CA ALA A 586 21.56 -13.70 -10.40
C ALA A 586 20.03 -13.70 -10.59
N PHE A 587 19.38 -12.57 -10.34
CA PHE A 587 17.94 -12.41 -10.34
C PHE A 587 17.34 -12.44 -11.76
N ILE A 588 17.97 -11.81 -12.74
CA ILE A 588 17.45 -11.77 -14.12
C ILE A 588 17.40 -13.19 -14.74
N PRO A 589 18.46 -14.03 -14.66
CA PRO A 589 18.38 -15.43 -15.08
C PRO A 589 17.30 -16.21 -14.37
N PHE A 590 17.10 -15.97 -13.06
CA PHE A 590 16.03 -16.59 -12.30
C PHE A 590 14.65 -16.20 -12.84
N VAL A 591 14.39 -14.90 -13.07
CA VAL A 591 13.12 -14.41 -13.65
C VAL A 591 12.86 -15.08 -15.01
N ALA A 592 13.88 -15.17 -15.87
CA ALA A 592 13.74 -15.84 -17.17
C ALA A 592 13.39 -17.33 -17.02
N LYS A 593 14.05 -18.04 -16.10
CA LYS A 593 13.76 -19.45 -15.80
C LYS A 593 12.34 -19.63 -15.25
N GLU A 594 11.92 -18.74 -14.35
CA GLU A 594 10.58 -18.77 -13.76
C GLU A 594 9.49 -18.60 -14.81
N ILE A 595 9.67 -17.63 -15.73
CA ILE A 595 8.75 -17.41 -16.85
C ILE A 595 8.73 -18.62 -17.77
N GLU A 596 9.90 -19.18 -18.11
CA GLU A 596 10.02 -20.36 -18.97
C GLU A 596 9.30 -21.57 -18.36
N MET A 597 9.42 -21.77 -17.05
CA MET A 597 8.76 -22.87 -16.34
C MET A 597 7.24 -22.69 -16.28
N GLU A 598 6.77 -21.48 -15.97
CA GLU A 598 5.36 -21.20 -15.74
C GLU A 598 5.05 -19.72 -15.99
N TYR A 599 4.39 -19.43 -17.12
CA TYR A 599 3.83 -18.11 -17.38
C TYR A 599 2.67 -17.83 -16.42
N GLN A 600 2.80 -16.78 -15.61
CA GLN A 600 1.78 -16.39 -14.64
C GLN A 600 1.08 -15.12 -15.09
N LYS A 601 -0.22 -15.23 -15.36
CA LYS A 601 -1.04 -14.09 -15.82
C LYS A 601 -1.06 -12.96 -14.79
N GLU A 602 -0.98 -13.27 -13.51
CA GLU A 602 -0.96 -12.29 -12.43
C GLU A 602 0.31 -11.41 -12.43
N LEU A 603 1.38 -11.85 -13.09
CA LEU A 603 2.66 -11.13 -13.19
C LEU A 603 2.79 -10.34 -14.50
N GLU A 604 1.75 -10.28 -15.34
CA GLU A 604 1.76 -9.51 -16.59
C GLU A 604 2.16 -8.03 -16.42
N PRO A 605 1.74 -7.31 -15.35
CA PRO A 605 2.22 -5.95 -15.12
C PRO A 605 3.74 -5.90 -15.02
N LEU A 606 4.37 -6.85 -14.32
CA LEU A 606 5.83 -6.97 -14.27
C LEU A 606 6.42 -7.33 -15.64
N TYR A 607 5.85 -8.31 -16.34
CA TYR A 607 6.35 -8.77 -17.64
C TYR A 607 6.40 -7.62 -18.66
N LEU A 608 5.36 -6.80 -18.72
CA LEU A 608 5.29 -5.62 -19.60
C LEU A 608 6.37 -4.56 -19.28
N ASN A 609 6.92 -4.57 -18.06
CA ASN A 609 7.86 -3.57 -17.58
C ASN A 609 9.26 -4.16 -17.28
N LEU A 610 9.55 -5.41 -17.67
CA LEU A 610 10.82 -6.08 -17.31
C LEU A 610 12.07 -5.29 -17.70
N PHE A 611 12.11 -4.72 -18.90
CA PHE A 611 13.27 -3.95 -19.36
C PHE A 611 13.49 -2.67 -18.58
N GLN A 612 12.41 -2.10 -18.07
CA GLN A 612 12.44 -0.89 -17.27
C GLN A 612 12.82 -1.20 -15.82
N VAL A 613 12.29 -2.28 -15.26
CA VAL A 613 12.48 -2.66 -13.86
C VAL A 613 13.86 -3.28 -13.64
N LEU A 614 14.31 -4.16 -14.52
CA LEU A 614 15.54 -4.93 -14.33
C LEU A 614 16.75 -4.36 -15.07
N THR A 615 16.53 -3.37 -15.95
CA THR A 615 17.56 -2.79 -16.82
C THR A 615 18.56 -3.81 -17.41
N PRO A 616 18.07 -4.94 -17.96
CA PRO A 616 18.91 -6.05 -18.40
C PRO A 616 19.80 -5.65 -19.58
N ASN A 617 20.99 -6.24 -19.67
CA ASN A 617 21.79 -6.16 -20.89
C ASN A 617 21.08 -6.86 -22.07
N ILE A 618 21.55 -6.63 -23.29
CA ILE A 618 20.89 -7.10 -24.52
C ILE A 618 20.76 -8.63 -24.59
N GLN A 619 21.74 -9.37 -24.06
CA GLN A 619 21.68 -10.83 -24.01
C GLN A 619 20.54 -11.30 -23.10
N PHE A 620 20.40 -10.69 -21.92
CA PHE A 620 19.30 -10.97 -21.02
C PHE A 620 17.95 -10.47 -21.53
N LYS A 621 17.89 -9.36 -22.30
CA LYS A 621 16.66 -8.93 -22.99
C LYS A 621 16.18 -10.02 -23.95
N THR A 622 17.09 -10.54 -24.77
CA THR A 622 16.79 -11.63 -25.72
C THR A 622 16.30 -12.88 -24.97
N LYS A 623 16.97 -13.24 -23.86
CA LYS A 623 16.54 -14.37 -23.02
C LYS A 623 15.14 -14.18 -22.44
N LEU A 624 14.83 -13.00 -21.90
CA LEU A 624 13.50 -12.71 -21.34
C LEU A 624 12.40 -12.72 -22.40
N ILE A 625 12.67 -12.18 -23.60
CA ILE A 625 11.73 -12.24 -24.74
C ILE A 625 11.43 -13.68 -25.09
N GLN A 626 12.46 -14.51 -25.31
CA GLN A 626 12.25 -15.90 -25.68
C GLN A 626 11.56 -16.72 -24.58
N ALA A 627 11.83 -16.42 -23.31
CA ALA A 627 11.11 -17.05 -22.19
C ALA A 627 9.61 -16.75 -22.26
N LEU A 628 9.23 -15.47 -22.45
CA LEU A 628 7.84 -15.06 -22.59
C LEU A 628 7.17 -15.65 -23.84
N ASP A 629 7.89 -15.69 -24.96
CA ASP A 629 7.35 -16.24 -26.21
C ASP A 629 7.10 -17.74 -26.12
N LYS A 630 7.97 -18.46 -25.41
CA LYS A 630 7.86 -19.90 -25.21
C LYS A 630 6.69 -20.27 -24.30
N SER A 631 6.50 -19.58 -23.18
CA SER A 631 5.52 -19.98 -22.16
C SER A 631 4.19 -19.21 -22.22
N GLY A 632 4.17 -17.98 -22.73
CA GLY A 632 2.97 -17.13 -22.76
C GLY A 632 2.01 -17.39 -23.93
N GLY A 633 2.45 -18.13 -24.95
CA GLY A 633 1.62 -18.40 -26.14
C GLY A 633 1.29 -17.13 -26.95
N PRO A 634 0.18 -17.15 -27.73
CA PRO A 634 -0.21 -16.03 -28.58
C PRO A 634 -0.81 -14.85 -27.81
N GLU A 635 -1.48 -15.10 -26.68
CA GLU A 635 -2.08 -14.06 -25.84
C GLU A 635 -1.12 -13.48 -24.79
N GLY A 636 0.04 -14.12 -24.60
CA GLY A 636 1.03 -13.69 -23.62
C GLY A 636 1.72 -12.37 -23.98
N VAL A 637 2.33 -11.76 -22.97
CA VAL A 637 3.07 -10.49 -23.11
C VAL A 637 4.21 -10.64 -24.11
N LYS A 638 4.24 -9.76 -25.11
CA LYS A 638 5.30 -9.68 -26.12
C LYS A 638 6.20 -8.48 -25.84
N LEU A 639 7.48 -8.74 -25.58
CA LEU A 639 8.51 -7.73 -25.51
C LEU A 639 9.30 -7.71 -26.82
N VAL A 640 9.77 -6.53 -27.22
CA VAL A 640 10.50 -6.36 -28.48
C VAL A 640 11.77 -5.54 -28.23
N LEU A 641 12.88 -5.99 -28.83
CA LEU A 641 14.12 -5.22 -28.88
C LEU A 641 13.97 -3.98 -29.76
N SER A 642 14.64 -2.88 -29.40
CA SER A 642 14.74 -1.71 -30.29
C SER A 642 15.48 -2.05 -31.59
N GLY A 643 15.34 -1.21 -32.62
CA GLY A 643 16.07 -1.41 -33.89
C GLY A 643 17.58 -1.48 -33.70
N GLU A 644 18.13 -0.61 -32.85
CA GLU A 644 19.55 -0.58 -32.49
C GLU A 644 19.98 -1.86 -31.76
N GLU A 645 19.19 -2.32 -30.80
CA GLU A 645 19.47 -3.54 -30.05
C GLU A 645 19.46 -4.78 -30.95
N LYS A 646 18.51 -4.85 -31.91
CA LYS A 646 18.48 -5.93 -32.91
C LYS A 646 19.75 -5.93 -33.76
N MET A 647 20.23 -4.76 -34.20
CA MET A 647 21.47 -4.65 -34.95
C MET A 647 22.68 -5.08 -34.10
N GLU A 648 22.71 -4.76 -32.81
CA GLU A 648 23.80 -5.17 -31.92
C GLU A 648 23.83 -6.69 -31.68
N VAL A 649 22.66 -7.31 -31.48
CA VAL A 649 22.54 -8.78 -31.42
C VAL A 649 23.04 -9.40 -32.73
N GLN A 650 22.56 -8.90 -33.87
CA GLN A 650 22.97 -9.40 -35.19
C GLN A 650 24.47 -9.18 -35.44
N GLY A 651 25.04 -8.07 -34.99
CA GLY A 651 26.46 -7.79 -35.04
C GLY A 651 27.27 -8.77 -34.20
N THR A 652 26.80 -9.13 -33.00
CA THR A 652 27.42 -10.14 -32.13
C THR A 652 27.37 -11.52 -32.78
N VAL A 653 26.21 -11.91 -33.32
CA VAL A 653 26.03 -13.15 -34.08
C VAL A 653 26.98 -13.19 -35.29
N THR A 654 27.07 -12.09 -36.04
CA THR A 654 27.95 -11.98 -37.22
C THR A 654 29.43 -12.08 -36.83
N LYS A 655 29.86 -11.43 -35.74
CA LYS A 655 31.23 -11.54 -35.20
C LYS A 655 31.56 -12.97 -34.78
N LEU A 656 30.64 -13.66 -34.10
CA LEU A 656 30.82 -15.07 -33.73
C LEU A 656 30.88 -15.97 -34.96
N LYS A 657 29.96 -15.79 -35.93
CA LYS A 657 30.00 -16.49 -37.22
C LYS A 657 31.34 -16.25 -37.94
N ALA A 658 31.82 -15.01 -38.01
CA ALA A 658 33.10 -14.68 -38.63
C ALA A 658 34.30 -15.33 -37.92
N ARG A 659 34.34 -15.32 -36.58
CA ARG A 659 35.40 -15.97 -35.79
C ARG A 659 35.44 -17.48 -36.02
N ILE A 660 34.27 -18.12 -36.08
CA ILE A 660 34.16 -19.55 -36.38
C ILE A 660 34.58 -19.84 -37.83
N ALA A 661 34.16 -19.01 -38.78
CA ALA A 661 34.53 -19.11 -40.18
C ALA A 661 36.03 -18.88 -40.42
N GLN A 662 36.70 -18.02 -39.63
CA GLN A 662 38.14 -17.83 -39.70
C GLN A 662 38.90 -19.14 -39.38
N ALA A 663 38.40 -19.92 -38.42
CA ALA A 663 38.98 -21.21 -38.09
C ALA A 663 38.62 -22.32 -39.11
N LYS A 664 37.42 -22.25 -39.73
CA LYS A 664 37.01 -23.15 -40.82
C LYS A 664 36.00 -22.45 -41.78
N PRO A 665 36.45 -21.94 -42.95
CA PRO A 665 35.64 -21.05 -43.80
C PRO A 665 34.36 -21.65 -44.37
N ASP A 666 34.32 -22.97 -44.55
CA ASP A 666 33.22 -23.73 -45.13
C ASP A 666 32.31 -24.38 -44.08
N LEU A 667 32.49 -24.04 -42.79
CA LEU A 667 31.78 -24.71 -41.70
C LEU A 667 30.26 -24.53 -41.80
N PHE A 668 29.77 -23.31 -42.01
CA PHE A 668 28.34 -23.02 -42.07
C PHE A 668 27.63 -23.65 -43.28
N THR A 669 28.37 -23.92 -44.35
CA THR A 669 27.92 -24.68 -45.52
C THR A 669 28.09 -26.19 -45.38
N SER A 670 28.79 -26.65 -44.34
CA SER A 670 28.95 -28.07 -44.06
C SER A 670 27.62 -28.66 -43.58
N LYS A 671 27.35 -29.90 -43.96
CA LYS A 671 26.10 -30.59 -43.62
C LYS A 671 26.38 -31.65 -42.57
N LEU A 672 25.57 -31.63 -41.51
CA LEU A 672 25.49 -32.70 -40.53
C LEU A 672 24.81 -33.92 -41.17
N LEU A 673 25.43 -35.09 -41.03
CA LEU A 673 24.88 -36.36 -41.50
C LEU A 673 24.19 -37.09 -40.34
N VAL A 674 22.86 -37.13 -40.37
CA VAL A 674 22.07 -37.88 -39.38
C VAL A 674 21.15 -38.85 -40.12
N GLN A 675 21.54 -40.12 -40.16
CA GLN A 675 20.87 -41.15 -40.96
C GLN A 675 20.69 -40.71 -42.43
N GLN A 676 19.45 -40.44 -42.86
CA GLN A 676 19.10 -40.03 -44.23
C GLN A 676 19.06 -38.50 -44.40
N HIS A 677 19.18 -37.74 -43.31
CA HIS A 677 19.04 -36.29 -43.30
C HIS A 677 20.38 -35.59 -43.38
N MET A 678 20.45 -34.57 -44.24
CA MET A 678 21.61 -33.69 -44.40
C MET A 678 21.22 -32.26 -44.02
N ILE A 679 21.62 -31.81 -42.84
CA ILE A 679 21.21 -30.51 -42.26
C ILE A 679 22.42 -29.57 -42.28
N PRO A 680 22.38 -28.41 -42.96
CA PRO A 680 23.45 -27.42 -42.88
C PRO A 680 23.69 -26.96 -41.43
N LEU A 681 24.95 -26.82 -41.03
CA LEU A 681 25.27 -26.42 -39.66
C LEU A 681 24.75 -25.02 -39.31
N GLU A 682 24.64 -24.11 -40.28
CA GLU A 682 23.99 -22.82 -40.06
C GLU A 682 22.52 -22.98 -39.65
N GLU A 683 21.78 -23.82 -40.37
CA GLU A 683 20.36 -24.06 -40.11
C GLU A 683 20.16 -24.84 -38.82
N LEU A 684 21.07 -25.76 -38.50
CA LEU A 684 21.07 -26.52 -37.24
C LEU A 684 21.07 -25.61 -36.01
N VAL A 685 21.87 -24.54 -36.03
CA VAL A 685 21.95 -23.57 -34.92
C VAL A 685 20.69 -22.69 -34.85
N GLU A 686 19.92 -22.58 -35.94
CA GLU A 686 18.66 -21.81 -35.97
C GLU A 686 17.43 -22.65 -35.56
N LEU A 687 17.59 -23.96 -35.31
CA LEU A 687 16.50 -24.85 -34.87
C LEU A 687 16.10 -24.69 -33.40
N GLY A 688 16.73 -23.81 -32.63
CA GLY A 688 16.37 -23.57 -31.22
C GLY A 688 16.63 -24.76 -30.31
N LEU A 689 17.67 -25.55 -30.59
CA LEU A 689 18.02 -26.75 -29.84
C LEU A 689 18.71 -26.39 -28.51
N ASN A 690 18.47 -27.17 -27.45
CA ASN A 690 19.28 -27.04 -26.23
C ASN A 690 20.73 -27.48 -26.47
N ASN A 691 21.66 -26.99 -25.64
CA ASN A 691 23.08 -27.25 -25.84
C ASN A 691 23.46 -28.73 -25.68
N GLU A 692 22.72 -29.49 -24.87
CA GLU A 692 22.97 -30.92 -24.66
C GLU A 692 22.62 -31.71 -25.93
N THR A 693 21.47 -31.43 -26.52
CA THR A 693 21.06 -31.95 -27.84
C THR A 693 22.05 -31.54 -28.92
N LEU A 694 22.40 -30.26 -28.97
CA LEU A 694 23.34 -29.74 -29.97
C LEU A 694 24.72 -30.39 -29.82
N SER A 695 25.22 -30.60 -28.59
CA SER A 695 26.49 -31.28 -28.35
C SER A 695 26.48 -32.70 -28.91
N ILE A 696 25.41 -33.46 -28.68
CA ILE A 696 25.28 -34.83 -29.21
C ILE A 696 25.22 -34.82 -30.75
N LEU A 697 24.52 -33.84 -31.33
CA LEU A 697 24.48 -33.68 -32.79
C LEU A 697 25.86 -33.34 -33.36
N LEU A 698 26.60 -32.43 -32.72
CA LEU A 698 27.92 -32.00 -33.20
C LEU A 698 29.00 -33.09 -33.08
N ASP A 699 28.76 -34.16 -32.31
CA ASP A 699 29.62 -35.37 -32.25
C ASP A 699 29.46 -36.30 -33.46
N LEU A 700 28.39 -36.12 -34.24
CA LEU A 700 28.15 -36.85 -35.49
C LEU A 700 29.07 -36.37 -36.61
N LYS A 701 29.14 -37.16 -37.69
CA LYS A 701 29.99 -36.82 -38.84
C LYS A 701 29.37 -35.68 -39.65
N ILE A 702 30.22 -34.76 -40.09
CA ILE A 702 29.88 -33.66 -40.99
C ILE A 702 30.56 -33.87 -42.34
N ALA A 703 29.87 -33.49 -43.41
CA ALA A 703 30.42 -33.44 -44.77
C ALA A 703 30.55 -31.99 -45.22
N SER A 704 31.73 -31.61 -45.72
CA SER A 704 31.96 -30.30 -46.29
C SER A 704 31.82 -30.35 -47.82
N PRO A 705 31.37 -29.27 -48.48
CA PRO A 705 31.44 -29.14 -49.94
C PRO A 705 32.86 -29.30 -50.50
N LYS A 706 33.88 -28.87 -49.76
CA LYS A 706 35.29 -28.94 -50.16
C LYS A 706 35.94 -30.29 -49.83
N ASN A 707 35.42 -30.99 -48.83
CA ASN A 707 35.89 -32.32 -48.46
C ASN A 707 34.69 -33.22 -48.14
N PRO A 708 34.21 -34.00 -49.12
CA PRO A 708 33.00 -34.80 -48.96
C PRO A 708 33.18 -36.00 -48.02
N LYS A 709 34.43 -36.32 -47.63
CA LYS A 709 34.70 -37.38 -46.66
C LYS A 709 34.13 -36.98 -45.29
N PRO A 710 33.21 -37.78 -44.72
CA PRO A 710 32.60 -37.46 -43.42
C PRO A 710 33.65 -37.42 -42.31
N THR A 711 33.78 -36.27 -41.64
CA THR A 711 34.75 -36.05 -40.55
C THR A 711 34.04 -35.56 -39.29
N LYS A 712 34.64 -35.79 -38.11
CA LYS A 712 34.13 -35.21 -36.86
C LYS A 712 34.53 -33.74 -36.76
N LEU A 713 33.68 -32.94 -36.12
CA LEU A 713 33.99 -31.53 -35.87
C LEU A 713 35.06 -31.41 -34.77
N PRO A 714 36.12 -30.60 -34.95
CA PRO A 714 37.06 -30.29 -33.87
C PRO A 714 36.34 -29.75 -32.62
N PRO A 715 36.72 -30.18 -31.40
CA PRO A 715 36.03 -29.78 -30.17
C PRO A 715 35.94 -28.26 -29.96
N GLN A 716 36.94 -27.50 -30.41
CA GLN A 716 36.95 -26.04 -30.32
C GLN A 716 35.86 -25.40 -31.20
N LEU A 717 35.63 -25.94 -32.40
CA LEU A 717 34.57 -25.48 -33.31
C LEU A 717 33.19 -25.89 -32.80
N ALA A 718 33.07 -27.09 -32.22
CA ALA A 718 31.83 -27.53 -31.58
C ALA A 718 31.44 -26.59 -30.43
N LYS A 719 32.38 -26.28 -29.54
CA LYS A 719 32.19 -25.26 -28.48
C LYS A 719 31.81 -23.89 -29.06
N GLY A 720 32.44 -23.47 -30.15
CA GLY A 720 32.10 -22.23 -30.85
C GLY A 720 30.63 -22.21 -31.34
N LEU A 721 30.16 -23.29 -31.95
CA LEU A 721 28.77 -23.43 -32.40
C LEU A 721 27.78 -23.49 -31.22
N MET A 722 28.15 -24.11 -30.10
CA MET A 722 27.33 -24.10 -28.89
C MET A 722 27.21 -22.69 -28.28
N VAL A 723 28.29 -21.91 -28.28
CA VAL A 723 28.24 -20.50 -27.84
C VAL A 723 27.38 -19.67 -28.80
N LEU A 724 27.52 -19.87 -30.12
CA LEU A 724 26.67 -19.23 -31.11
C LEU A 724 25.18 -19.58 -30.89
N ASN A 725 24.88 -20.85 -30.61
CA ASN A 725 23.54 -21.31 -30.29
C ASN A 725 22.98 -20.65 -29.04
N LEU A 726 23.78 -20.48 -27.97
CA LEU A 726 23.35 -19.77 -26.76
C LEU A 726 23.01 -18.31 -27.00
N VAL A 727 23.71 -17.65 -27.95
CA VAL A 727 23.44 -16.24 -28.28
C VAL A 727 22.19 -16.11 -29.16
N ILE A 728 21.98 -17.04 -30.10
CA ILE A 728 20.81 -17.03 -30.98
C ILE A 728 19.55 -17.51 -30.24
N ASN A 729 19.69 -18.56 -29.41
CA ASN A 729 18.61 -19.25 -28.71
C ASN A 729 18.92 -19.36 -27.19
N PRO A 730 19.01 -18.24 -26.45
CA PRO A 730 19.23 -18.26 -25.00
C PRO A 730 18.15 -19.01 -24.21
N VAL A 731 16.96 -19.21 -24.77
CA VAL A 731 15.92 -20.11 -24.25
C VAL A 731 15.58 -21.15 -25.33
N PRO A 732 16.20 -22.34 -25.29
CA PRO A 732 15.98 -23.35 -26.31
C PRO A 732 14.53 -23.85 -26.29
N SER A 733 13.95 -23.99 -27.47
CA SER A 733 12.57 -24.45 -27.65
C SER A 733 12.48 -25.97 -27.76
N ASN A 734 13.57 -26.63 -28.16
CA ASN A 734 13.58 -28.04 -28.53
C ASN A 734 14.65 -28.83 -27.76
N ASP A 735 14.22 -29.91 -27.10
CA ASP A 735 15.08 -30.99 -26.60
C ASP A 735 14.79 -32.24 -27.40
N LEU A 736 15.82 -32.86 -27.98
CA LEU A 736 15.69 -34.05 -28.81
C LEU A 736 16.29 -35.28 -28.16
N ARG A 737 16.70 -35.20 -26.89
CA ARG A 737 17.22 -36.36 -26.17
C ARG A 737 16.13 -37.40 -25.97
N VAL A 738 16.47 -38.66 -26.17
CA VAL A 738 15.60 -39.79 -25.84
C VAL A 738 15.79 -40.13 -24.36
N GLU A 739 14.71 -40.13 -23.58
CA GLU A 739 14.75 -40.48 -22.16
C GLU A 739 15.35 -41.87 -21.94
N GLY A 740 16.18 -42.01 -20.89
CA GLY A 740 16.84 -43.27 -20.53
C GLY A 740 18.00 -43.70 -21.44
N ARG A 741 18.29 -42.98 -22.54
CA ARG A 741 19.35 -43.35 -23.49
C ARG A 741 20.63 -42.52 -23.37
N GLY A 742 20.74 -41.64 -22.37
CA GLY A 742 21.85 -40.70 -22.23
C GLY A 742 23.25 -41.35 -22.18
N GLU A 743 23.34 -42.58 -21.66
CA GLU A 743 24.60 -43.33 -21.49
C GLU A 743 24.99 -44.18 -22.71
N MET A 744 24.16 -44.25 -23.75
CA MET A 744 24.49 -45.02 -24.95
C MET A 744 25.73 -44.45 -25.65
N THR A 745 26.61 -45.35 -26.11
CA THR A 745 27.83 -44.97 -26.84
C THR A 745 27.54 -44.41 -28.22
N ASP A 746 26.43 -44.82 -28.85
CA ASP A 746 26.00 -44.29 -30.14
C ASP A 746 25.26 -42.95 -29.97
N PRO A 747 25.83 -41.83 -30.44
CA PRO A 747 25.16 -40.52 -30.40
C PRO A 747 23.85 -40.47 -31.20
N VAL A 748 23.67 -41.30 -32.23
CA VAL A 748 22.40 -41.33 -32.99
C VAL A 748 21.28 -41.93 -32.14
N ALA A 749 21.57 -42.99 -31.38
CA ALA A 749 20.60 -43.64 -30.49
C ALA A 749 20.11 -42.73 -29.34
N ARG A 750 20.87 -41.68 -29.02
CA ARG A 750 20.56 -40.67 -28.00
C ARG A 750 19.57 -39.60 -28.46
N ILE A 751 19.30 -39.51 -29.77
CA ILE A 751 18.51 -38.43 -30.37
C ILE A 751 17.23 -38.96 -31.02
N ASN A 752 16.14 -38.22 -30.83
CA ASN A 752 14.88 -38.42 -31.54
C ASN A 752 14.98 -37.90 -32.99
N VAL A 753 15.55 -38.72 -33.87
CA VAL A 753 15.75 -38.39 -35.31
C VAL A 753 14.43 -38.03 -36.03
N PRO A 754 13.30 -38.74 -35.83
CA PRO A 754 12.02 -38.33 -36.41
C PRO A 754 11.59 -36.91 -36.05
N GLN A 755 11.76 -36.51 -34.78
CA GLN A 755 11.44 -35.17 -34.33
C GLN A 755 12.40 -34.12 -34.90
N LEU A 756 13.70 -34.43 -35.01
CA LEU A 756 14.67 -33.57 -35.70
C LEU A 756 14.27 -33.33 -37.16
N ALA A 757 13.88 -34.38 -37.88
CA ALA A 757 13.46 -34.31 -39.28
C ALA A 757 12.22 -33.43 -39.45
N LYS A 758 11.24 -33.58 -38.55
CA LYS A 758 10.04 -32.74 -38.51
C LYS A 758 10.40 -31.27 -38.29
N LEU A 759 11.18 -30.95 -37.25
CA LEU A 759 11.60 -29.58 -36.94
C LEU A 759 12.34 -28.93 -38.11
N TYR A 760 13.26 -29.66 -38.74
CA TYR A 760 13.99 -29.17 -39.89
C TYR A 760 13.06 -28.89 -41.08
N SER A 761 12.11 -29.78 -41.37
CA SER A 761 11.14 -29.57 -42.45
C SER A 761 10.25 -28.35 -42.23
N GLU A 762 9.79 -28.13 -40.99
CA GLU A 762 9.00 -26.94 -40.63
C GLU A 762 9.82 -25.65 -40.74
N TYR A 763 11.08 -25.68 -40.30
CA TYR A 763 11.99 -24.54 -40.43
C TYR A 763 12.19 -24.15 -41.91
N VAL A 764 12.43 -25.14 -42.79
CA VAL A 764 12.58 -24.91 -44.24
C VAL A 764 11.31 -24.30 -44.83
N GLN A 765 10.13 -24.79 -44.44
CA GLN A 765 8.85 -24.23 -44.88
C GLN A 765 8.65 -22.78 -44.41
N ARG A 766 8.94 -22.47 -43.14
CA ARG A 766 8.85 -21.10 -42.59
C ARG A 766 9.80 -20.14 -43.31
N LYS A 767 11.05 -20.57 -43.56
CA LYS A 767 12.06 -19.79 -44.28
C LYS A 767 11.69 -19.55 -45.76
N ALA A 768 11.00 -20.51 -46.38
CA ALA A 768 10.45 -20.33 -47.72
C ALA A 768 9.27 -19.35 -47.75
N ALA A 769 8.47 -19.31 -46.68
CA ALA A 769 7.34 -18.39 -46.55
C ALA A 769 7.78 -16.94 -46.31
N THR A 770 8.83 -16.69 -45.52
CA THR A 770 9.35 -15.33 -45.25
C THR A 770 10.16 -14.72 -46.40
N LYS A 771 10.55 -15.52 -47.40
CA LYS A 771 11.21 -15.04 -48.62
C LYS A 771 10.23 -14.62 -49.73
N LYS A 772 8.96 -14.97 -49.60
CA LYS A 772 7.87 -14.50 -50.46
C LYS A 772 7.29 -13.23 -49.86
#